data_AF-A0A2L2YN91-F1
#
_entry.id   AF-A0A2L2YN91-F1
#
_cell.length_a   1.000
_cell.length_b   1.000
_cell.length_c   1.000
_cell.angle_alpha   90.00
_cell.angle_beta   90.00
_cell.angle_gamma   90.00
#
_symmetry.space_group_name_H-M   'P 1'
#
loop_
_entity.id
_entity.type
_entity.pdbx_description
1 polymer ?
#
loop_
_entity_poly.entity_id
_entity_poly.type
_entity_poly.pdbx_seq_one_letter_code
_entity_poly.pdbx_strand_id
1 'polypeptide(L)'
;IAEPHVEVQIHLQGKIQLENEVKNVRLEMETLQKSKDWFQEQLHSTQENRNKLHQQLIFTQNELSGLGSKLESALSEKSQLKLELSHLQQRAVAEKEILMKRLETIEADMKERESLFDEIQKDKGSAEDSLIERIRKMEEEKSNLMALSFTVSDQEYQLKSLTGQCEEKSNYIQSLEKEKAELNKQIAILQKTSYDKDIEVQQLKQNVKDVNIKITHLETALRHSDEVINTLKDERTATDVALAAANEEKRIVNESLKTVSENLNKFQSNFKHMKTELISQTSRAEQLLKEKTLMEEVIRKHNDNTQLLRQEYEQKILCETQNQGVLLDDMLKKKSDVESVLTVYSKDLLNYQQLVEKLTNEKSNLVSNISEMELLVKNAEAKVQTLNEENASLKKELVIFEKEQNVRQVKYVNNGVENSELPTPEVINVKKASKSKSLLYKKLKEKIKECKMLKDELEELRSTLAESVPCDNCASIDLNQDKIASSERRIVELEHQLNQQSELLEEKIALLKKSEDTIIELEKEKGKAIGFVDKYEILKQHMTEVEQKLSEKESSVVQLTCSVEDLRRQLSEMEENTKNQIFTLESDLKKEKAWVKDLRNQVTKEERANSHLQRDVLTLKSGLEQANQHADAKKLDISTLQAELSLKVQAELKHRAELEHLQTEIHLQHSIVDKLKKELEEVKARDPALAEQLKALSWRVKEKTNESEALREKLKLIEERYQSEVSTLKKNMQETEVMLNNIKKELNETRKEKFSYQSRVIELRKALKSKLVELESKGILKVENKSSSSGPIIHLNIPDPESTFDEQYVNDLLQKSMKLTESRPLSNLQDCLNSLKEEMMNL
;
A
#
# COMPACT_ATOMS: atom_id res chain seq x y z
N ILE A 1 200.14 -50.83 -150.11
CA ILE A 1 199.77 -49.60 -149.36
C ILE A 1 198.31 -49.29 -149.68
N ALA A 2 197.35 -49.99 -149.04
CA ALA A 2 195.91 -49.82 -149.36
C ALA A 2 194.97 -50.31 -148.23
N GLU A 3 195.12 -51.56 -147.78
CA GLU A 3 194.10 -52.26 -146.98
C GLU A 3 193.72 -51.65 -145.60
N PRO A 4 194.62 -51.12 -144.75
CA PRO A 4 194.26 -50.75 -143.38
C PRO A 4 193.33 -49.53 -143.26
N HIS A 5 192.92 -48.90 -144.35
CA HIS A 5 192.00 -47.76 -144.33
C HIS A 5 190.51 -48.18 -144.29
N VAL A 6 190.17 -49.38 -144.79
CA VAL A 6 188.76 -49.81 -144.96
C VAL A 6 188.16 -50.29 -143.65
N GLU A 7 188.87 -51.12 -142.88
CA GLU A 7 188.40 -51.63 -141.58
C GLU A 7 188.13 -50.50 -140.58
N VAL A 8 189.01 -49.48 -140.55
CA VAL A 8 188.85 -48.28 -139.72
C VAL A 8 187.53 -47.56 -140.05
N GLN A 9 187.16 -47.48 -141.33
CA GLN A 9 185.93 -46.82 -141.76
C GLN A 9 184.67 -47.62 -141.39
N ILE A 10 184.72 -48.96 -141.50
CA ILE A 10 183.63 -49.85 -141.04
C ILE A 10 183.45 -49.73 -139.52
N HIS A 11 184.53 -49.74 -138.74
CA HIS A 11 184.47 -49.54 -137.29
C HIS A 11 183.98 -48.13 -136.92
N LEU A 12 184.33 -47.09 -137.68
CA LEU A 12 183.79 -45.74 -137.48
C LEU A 12 182.27 -45.70 -137.71
N GLN A 13 181.80 -46.34 -138.77
CA GLN A 13 180.37 -46.41 -139.10
C GLN A 13 179.59 -47.20 -138.05
N GLY A 14 180.08 -48.37 -137.63
CA GLY A 14 179.50 -49.16 -136.54
C GLY A 14 179.50 -48.41 -135.20
N LYS A 15 180.55 -47.64 -134.91
CA LYS A 15 180.60 -46.76 -133.73
C LYS A 15 179.51 -45.67 -133.81
N ILE A 16 179.38 -44.97 -134.94
CA ILE A 16 178.34 -43.94 -135.14
C ILE A 16 176.94 -44.55 -135.00
N GLN A 17 176.75 -45.78 -135.46
CA GLN A 17 175.48 -46.50 -135.36
C GLN A 17 175.15 -46.85 -133.89
N LEU A 18 176.12 -47.36 -133.13
CA LEU A 18 175.98 -47.58 -131.67
C LEU A 18 175.81 -46.27 -130.90
N GLU A 19 176.47 -45.17 -131.28
CA GLU A 19 176.27 -43.85 -130.66
C GLU A 19 174.86 -43.31 -130.94
N ASN A 20 174.29 -43.56 -132.12
CA ASN A 20 172.89 -43.25 -132.43
C ASN A 20 171.91 -44.17 -131.68
N GLU A 21 172.18 -45.47 -131.54
CA GLU A 21 171.36 -46.38 -130.74
C GLU A 21 171.37 -45.99 -129.25
N VAL A 22 172.54 -45.70 -128.68
CA VAL A 22 172.67 -45.18 -127.30
C VAL A 22 171.96 -43.83 -127.15
N LYS A 23 171.96 -42.98 -128.17
CA LYS A 23 171.21 -41.71 -128.17
C LYS A 23 169.70 -41.94 -128.24
N ASN A 24 169.23 -42.87 -129.06
CA ASN A 24 167.81 -43.24 -129.15
C ASN A 24 167.32 -43.86 -127.84
N VAL A 25 168.05 -44.82 -127.27
CA VAL A 25 167.74 -45.42 -125.96
C VAL A 25 167.75 -44.37 -124.84
N ARG A 26 168.62 -43.34 -124.90
CA ARG A 26 168.53 -42.20 -123.97
C ARG A 26 167.28 -41.35 -124.17
N LEU A 27 166.87 -41.07 -125.41
CA LEU A 27 165.64 -40.33 -125.72
C LEU A 27 164.38 -41.12 -125.35
N GLU A 28 164.38 -42.44 -125.54
CA GLU A 28 163.35 -43.36 -125.06
C GLU A 28 163.32 -43.38 -123.52
N MET A 29 164.46 -43.49 -122.85
CA MET A 29 164.52 -43.41 -121.39
C MET A 29 164.07 -42.04 -120.86
N GLU A 30 164.39 -40.95 -121.55
CA GLU A 30 163.98 -39.58 -121.19
C GLU A 30 162.48 -39.36 -121.42
N THR A 31 161.90 -39.90 -122.49
CA THR A 31 160.45 -39.84 -122.75
C THR A 31 159.66 -40.78 -121.84
N LEU A 32 160.18 -41.96 -121.51
CA LEU A 32 159.63 -42.85 -120.49
C LEU A 32 159.72 -42.23 -119.09
N GLN A 33 160.81 -41.54 -118.76
CA GLN A 33 160.95 -40.83 -117.49
C GLN A 33 159.95 -39.65 -117.41
N LYS A 34 159.83 -38.83 -118.46
CA LYS A 34 158.80 -37.78 -118.56
C LYS A 34 157.38 -38.32 -118.48
N SER A 35 157.11 -39.47 -119.12
CA SER A 35 155.82 -40.16 -119.05
C SER A 35 155.53 -40.69 -117.65
N LYS A 36 156.52 -41.32 -116.99
CA LYS A 36 156.44 -41.77 -115.60
C LYS A 36 156.15 -40.62 -114.65
N ASP A 37 156.89 -39.51 -114.79
CA ASP A 37 156.75 -38.35 -113.91
C ASP A 37 155.39 -37.67 -114.13
N TRP A 38 154.92 -37.58 -115.38
CA TRP A 38 153.55 -37.14 -115.69
C TRP A 38 152.48 -38.07 -115.10
N PHE A 39 152.62 -39.39 -115.22
CA PHE A 39 151.70 -40.36 -114.59
C PHE A 39 151.74 -40.26 -113.06
N GLN A 40 152.90 -39.99 -112.45
CA GLN A 40 153.02 -39.76 -111.00
C GLN A 40 152.35 -38.45 -110.58
N GLU A 41 152.50 -37.37 -111.35
CA GLU A 41 151.83 -36.09 -111.12
C GLU A 41 150.30 -36.21 -111.29
N GLN A 42 149.82 -36.86 -112.35
CA GLN A 42 148.39 -37.14 -112.56
C GLN A 42 147.81 -38.03 -111.46
N LEU A 43 148.54 -39.06 -111.03
CA LEU A 43 148.12 -39.91 -109.91
C LEU A 43 148.08 -39.11 -108.60
N HIS A 44 149.07 -38.26 -108.34
CA HIS A 44 149.12 -37.42 -107.15
C HIS A 44 147.98 -36.38 -107.14
N SER A 45 147.76 -35.68 -108.25
CA SER A 45 146.64 -34.73 -108.40
C SER A 45 145.28 -35.43 -108.27
N THR A 46 145.12 -36.62 -108.85
CA THR A 46 143.89 -37.43 -108.71
C THR A 46 143.68 -37.87 -107.27
N GLN A 47 144.74 -38.29 -106.56
CA GLN A 47 144.68 -38.63 -105.14
C GLN A 47 144.35 -37.40 -104.27
N GLU A 48 144.97 -36.26 -104.54
CA GLU A 48 144.73 -35.01 -103.83
C GLU A 48 143.28 -34.53 -104.02
N ASN A 49 142.77 -34.53 -105.26
CA ASN A 49 141.40 -34.18 -105.59
C ASN A 49 140.39 -35.16 -104.96
N ARG A 50 140.66 -36.47 -105.00
CA ARG A 50 139.85 -37.47 -104.29
C ARG A 50 139.86 -37.23 -102.77
N ASN A 51 141.00 -36.88 -102.19
CA ASN A 51 141.13 -36.62 -100.76
C ASN A 51 140.38 -35.33 -100.37
N LYS A 52 140.44 -34.27 -101.19
CA LYS A 52 139.62 -33.04 -101.04
C LYS A 52 138.13 -33.33 -101.10
N LEU A 53 137.68 -34.11 -102.10
CA LEU A 53 136.28 -34.55 -102.22
C LEU A 53 135.84 -35.41 -101.04
N HIS A 54 136.71 -36.29 -100.53
CA HIS A 54 136.41 -37.10 -99.36
C HIS A 54 136.33 -36.26 -98.07
N GLN A 55 137.17 -35.25 -97.91
CA GLN A 55 137.08 -34.28 -96.82
C GLN A 55 135.77 -33.46 -96.90
N GLN A 56 135.37 -33.03 -98.10
CA GLN A 56 134.09 -32.34 -98.33
C GLN A 56 132.88 -33.26 -98.05
N LEU A 57 132.97 -34.55 -98.42
CA LEU A 57 131.94 -35.55 -98.09
C LEU A 57 131.83 -35.75 -96.58
N ILE A 58 132.95 -35.92 -95.87
CA ILE A 58 132.97 -36.04 -94.40
C ILE A 58 132.42 -34.76 -93.74
N PHE A 59 132.80 -33.58 -94.24
CA PHE A 59 132.32 -32.31 -93.72
C PHE A 59 130.79 -32.18 -93.88
N THR A 60 130.26 -32.37 -95.09
CA THR A 60 128.82 -32.31 -95.35
C THR A 60 128.03 -33.42 -94.65
N GLN A 61 128.61 -34.61 -94.48
CA GLN A 61 128.01 -35.69 -93.67
C GLN A 61 127.95 -35.33 -92.18
N ASN A 62 128.99 -34.67 -91.64
CA ASN A 62 129.00 -34.17 -90.27
C ASN A 62 128.00 -33.01 -90.06
N GLU A 63 127.89 -32.08 -91.03
CA GLU A 63 126.87 -31.03 -91.01
C GLU A 63 125.46 -31.62 -91.07
N LEU A 64 125.21 -32.60 -91.95
CA LEU A 64 123.91 -33.26 -92.08
C LEU A 64 123.55 -34.06 -90.82
N SER A 65 124.52 -34.71 -90.17
CA SER A 65 124.33 -35.35 -88.85
C SER A 65 124.04 -34.32 -87.74
N GLY A 66 124.73 -33.17 -87.77
CA GLY A 66 124.51 -32.04 -86.86
C GLY A 66 123.18 -31.30 -87.09
N LEU A 67 122.63 -31.35 -88.30
CA LEU A 67 121.27 -30.88 -88.61
C LEU A 67 120.22 -31.93 -88.23
N GLY A 68 120.51 -33.22 -88.43
CA GLY A 68 119.66 -34.34 -88.02
C GLY A 68 119.40 -34.35 -86.52
N SER A 69 120.45 -34.26 -85.70
CA SER A 69 120.32 -34.19 -84.23
C SER A 69 119.60 -32.92 -83.74
N LYS A 70 119.79 -31.77 -84.40
CA LYS A 70 119.00 -30.55 -84.13
C LYS A 70 117.52 -30.73 -84.47
N LEU A 71 117.21 -31.39 -85.60
CA LEU A 71 115.84 -31.68 -86.01
C LEU A 71 115.17 -32.67 -85.05
N GLU A 72 115.87 -33.72 -84.63
CA GLU A 72 115.39 -34.69 -83.65
C GLU A 72 115.13 -34.03 -82.28
N SER A 73 116.05 -33.16 -81.82
CA SER A 73 115.85 -32.34 -80.62
C SER A 73 114.61 -31.46 -80.73
N ALA A 74 114.42 -30.75 -81.86
CA ALA A 74 113.26 -29.88 -82.08
C ALA A 74 111.93 -30.66 -82.24
N LEU A 75 111.98 -31.89 -82.76
CA LEU A 75 110.81 -32.79 -82.81
C LEU A 75 110.46 -33.35 -81.42
N SER A 76 111.46 -33.63 -80.59
CA SER A 76 111.27 -34.01 -79.19
C SER A 76 110.67 -32.85 -78.38
N GLU A 77 111.26 -31.65 -78.47
CA GLU A 77 110.77 -30.42 -77.84
C GLU A 77 109.33 -30.08 -78.26
N LYS A 78 109.03 -30.13 -79.58
CA LYS A 78 107.67 -29.97 -80.11
C LYS A 78 106.69 -31.00 -79.52
N SER A 79 107.14 -32.23 -79.31
CA SER A 79 106.30 -33.31 -78.76
C SER A 79 106.05 -33.11 -77.25
N GLN A 80 107.08 -32.67 -76.51
CA GLN A 80 106.96 -32.27 -75.12
C GLN A 80 106.03 -31.07 -74.95
N LEU A 81 106.24 -29.98 -75.69
CA LEU A 81 105.38 -28.78 -75.66
C LEU A 81 103.91 -29.10 -76.00
N LYS A 82 103.66 -30.05 -76.92
CA LYS A 82 102.30 -30.53 -77.22
C LYS A 82 101.67 -31.28 -76.04
N LEU A 83 102.46 -32.08 -75.31
CA LEU A 83 102.01 -32.82 -74.12
C LEU A 83 101.78 -31.87 -72.95
N GLU A 84 102.66 -30.89 -72.73
CA GLU A 84 102.50 -29.82 -71.73
C GLU A 84 101.25 -28.97 -72.02
N LEU A 85 101.03 -28.57 -73.27
CA LEU A 85 99.81 -27.87 -73.69
C LEU A 85 98.54 -28.71 -73.42
N SER A 86 98.59 -30.02 -73.67
CA SER A 86 97.47 -30.93 -73.37
C SER A 86 97.21 -31.02 -71.87
N HIS A 87 98.24 -31.10 -71.03
CA HIS A 87 98.08 -31.08 -69.57
C HIS A 87 97.57 -29.74 -69.04
N LEU A 88 98.06 -28.61 -69.58
CA LEU A 88 97.55 -27.28 -69.25
C LEU A 88 96.08 -27.13 -69.64
N GLN A 89 95.68 -27.63 -70.81
CA GLN A 89 94.28 -27.61 -71.25
C GLN A 89 93.38 -28.48 -70.36
N GLN A 90 93.79 -29.71 -70.03
CA GLN A 90 93.05 -30.58 -69.10
C GLN A 90 92.91 -29.94 -67.71
N ARG A 91 94.00 -29.35 -67.19
CA ARG A 91 94.00 -28.64 -65.90
C ARG A 91 93.05 -27.44 -65.93
N ALA A 92 93.09 -26.63 -66.97
CA ALA A 92 92.20 -25.47 -67.12
C ALA A 92 90.72 -25.86 -67.31
N VAL A 93 90.42 -27.05 -67.83
CA VAL A 93 89.06 -27.61 -67.84
C VAL A 93 88.65 -28.03 -66.42
N ALA A 94 89.48 -28.78 -65.70
CA ALA A 94 89.19 -29.20 -64.33
C ALA A 94 89.00 -28.01 -63.36
N GLU A 95 89.84 -26.97 -63.49
CA GLU A 95 89.71 -25.73 -62.71
C GLU A 95 88.41 -24.96 -63.06
N LYS A 96 87.96 -25.00 -64.32
CA LYS A 96 86.65 -24.46 -64.74
C LYS A 96 85.47 -25.29 -64.23
N GLU A 97 85.56 -26.62 -64.19
CA GLU A 97 84.53 -27.48 -63.60
C GLU A 97 84.37 -27.24 -62.09
N ILE A 98 85.49 -27.04 -61.39
CA ILE A 98 85.48 -26.67 -59.96
C ILE A 98 84.84 -25.29 -59.75
N LEU A 99 85.13 -24.33 -60.62
CA LEU A 99 84.50 -23.00 -60.58
C LEU A 99 83.00 -23.07 -60.89
N MET A 100 82.60 -23.85 -61.90
CA MET A 100 81.20 -24.10 -62.27
C MET A 100 80.41 -24.67 -61.09
N LYS A 101 80.90 -25.76 -60.47
CA LYS A 101 80.25 -26.38 -59.29
C LYS A 101 80.15 -25.43 -58.10
N ARG A 102 81.12 -24.53 -57.91
CA ARG A 102 81.05 -23.48 -56.89
C ARG A 102 79.98 -22.43 -57.21
N LEU A 103 79.83 -22.03 -58.48
CA LEU A 103 78.78 -21.10 -58.91
C LEU A 103 77.39 -21.74 -58.81
N GLU A 104 77.22 -23.00 -59.22
CA GLU A 104 75.99 -23.78 -59.02
C GLU A 104 75.62 -23.88 -57.54
N THR A 105 76.60 -24.10 -56.66
CA THR A 105 76.40 -24.09 -55.20
C THR A 105 75.92 -22.72 -54.73
N ILE A 106 76.60 -21.63 -55.12
CA ILE A 106 76.23 -20.24 -54.76
C ILE A 106 74.83 -19.88 -55.29
N GLU A 107 74.44 -20.34 -56.48
CA GLU A 107 73.11 -20.10 -57.04
C GLU A 107 72.01 -20.81 -56.25
N ALA A 108 72.25 -22.05 -55.79
CA ALA A 108 71.35 -22.76 -54.89
C ALA A 108 71.24 -22.03 -53.53
N ASP A 109 72.39 -21.68 -52.95
CA ASP A 109 72.55 -20.87 -51.73
C ASP A 109 71.80 -19.52 -51.80
N MET A 110 71.74 -18.90 -52.99
CA MET A 110 71.01 -17.65 -53.20
C MET A 110 69.50 -17.90 -53.32
N LYS A 111 69.07 -18.91 -54.06
CA LYS A 111 67.65 -19.28 -54.19
C LYS A 111 67.01 -19.72 -52.87
N GLU A 112 67.76 -20.43 -52.03
CA GLU A 112 67.31 -20.77 -50.67
C GLU A 112 67.14 -19.51 -49.82
N ARG A 113 68.10 -18.57 -49.84
CA ARG A 113 67.99 -17.29 -49.13
C ARG A 113 66.85 -16.41 -49.66
N GLU A 114 66.60 -16.42 -50.96
CA GLU A 114 65.50 -15.68 -51.59
C GLU A 114 64.13 -16.25 -51.18
N SER A 115 63.99 -17.59 -51.19
CA SER A 115 62.79 -18.28 -50.68
C SER A 115 62.55 -18.04 -49.18
N LEU A 116 63.61 -18.04 -48.37
CA LEU A 116 63.52 -17.72 -46.93
C LEU A 116 63.18 -16.23 -46.70
N PHE A 117 63.66 -15.34 -47.56
CA PHE A 117 63.31 -13.92 -47.49
C PHE A 117 61.84 -13.68 -47.84
N ASP A 118 61.31 -14.33 -48.88
CA ASP A 118 59.88 -14.27 -49.22
C ASP A 118 58.99 -14.85 -48.10
N GLU A 119 59.42 -15.93 -47.44
CA GLU A 119 58.71 -16.49 -46.28
C GLU A 119 58.72 -15.53 -45.08
N ILE A 120 59.87 -14.93 -44.75
CA ILE A 120 59.98 -13.88 -43.71
C ILE A 120 59.13 -12.65 -44.05
N GLN A 121 59.11 -12.22 -45.31
CA GLN A 121 58.34 -11.07 -45.80
C GLN A 121 56.82 -11.33 -45.67
N LYS A 122 56.38 -12.55 -45.98
CA LYS A 122 55.00 -13.03 -45.83
C LYS A 122 54.57 -13.16 -44.36
N ASP A 123 55.40 -13.76 -43.52
CA ASP A 123 55.13 -13.91 -42.09
C ASP A 123 55.09 -12.54 -41.39
N LYS A 124 55.97 -11.62 -41.79
CA LYS A 124 55.92 -10.22 -41.37
C LYS A 124 54.58 -9.58 -41.77
N GLY A 125 54.15 -9.72 -43.02
CA GLY A 125 52.85 -9.18 -43.48
C GLY A 125 51.67 -9.75 -42.68
N SER A 126 51.65 -11.06 -42.46
CA SER A 126 50.63 -11.74 -41.64
C SER A 126 50.63 -11.27 -40.17
N ALA A 127 51.80 -10.94 -39.62
CA ALA A 127 51.93 -10.34 -38.29
C ALA A 127 51.46 -8.87 -38.25
N GLU A 128 51.76 -8.08 -39.28
CA GLU A 128 51.28 -6.69 -39.44
C GLU A 128 49.74 -6.66 -39.57
N ASP A 129 49.14 -7.51 -40.41
CA ASP A 129 47.68 -7.68 -40.52
C ASP A 129 47.04 -8.10 -39.18
N SER A 130 47.68 -9.04 -38.47
CA SER A 130 47.23 -9.51 -37.16
C SER A 130 47.28 -8.41 -36.08
N LEU A 131 48.26 -7.50 -36.17
CA LEU A 131 48.34 -6.32 -35.30
C LEU A 131 47.30 -5.27 -35.68
N ILE A 132 47.05 -5.04 -36.97
CA ILE A 132 46.03 -4.09 -37.46
C ILE A 132 44.63 -4.51 -36.99
N GLU A 133 44.24 -5.78 -37.17
CA GLU A 133 42.92 -6.24 -36.71
C GLU A 133 42.82 -6.27 -35.17
N ARG A 134 43.94 -6.42 -34.45
CA ARG A 134 43.96 -6.30 -32.98
C ARG A 134 43.80 -4.86 -32.53
N ILE A 135 44.40 -3.89 -33.22
CA ILE A 135 44.19 -2.46 -32.98
C ILE A 135 42.72 -2.11 -33.26
N ARG A 136 42.17 -2.53 -34.41
CA ARG A 136 40.78 -2.30 -34.79
C ARG A 136 39.80 -2.85 -33.74
N LYS A 137 40.05 -4.05 -33.20
CA LYS A 137 39.28 -4.61 -32.08
C LYS A 137 39.38 -3.77 -30.80
N MET A 138 40.57 -3.31 -30.41
CA MET A 138 40.71 -2.44 -29.23
C MET A 138 40.04 -1.07 -29.42
N GLU A 139 39.98 -0.54 -30.64
CA GLU A 139 39.24 0.69 -30.95
C GLU A 139 37.72 0.49 -30.89
N GLU A 140 37.23 -0.67 -31.36
CA GLU A 140 35.83 -1.10 -31.23
C GLU A 140 35.43 -1.30 -29.74
N GLU A 141 36.26 -2.02 -28.97
CA GLU A 141 36.11 -2.17 -27.51
C GLU A 141 36.13 -0.82 -26.77
N LYS A 142 37.05 0.09 -27.14
CA LYS A 142 37.13 1.45 -26.58
C LYS A 142 35.89 2.28 -26.91
N SER A 143 35.33 2.14 -28.12
CA SER A 143 34.07 2.80 -28.51
C SER A 143 32.89 2.27 -27.68
N ASN A 144 32.81 0.94 -27.53
CA ASN A 144 31.79 0.27 -26.70
C ASN A 144 31.91 0.67 -25.21
N LEU A 145 33.12 0.78 -24.66
CA LEU A 145 33.36 1.27 -23.30
C LEU A 145 32.98 2.74 -23.12
N MET A 146 33.21 3.59 -24.13
CA MET A 146 32.77 4.99 -24.09
C MET A 146 31.24 5.11 -24.13
N ALA A 147 30.56 4.32 -24.96
CA ALA A 147 29.10 4.25 -24.99
C ALA A 147 28.53 3.73 -23.66
N LEU A 148 29.13 2.67 -23.10
CA LEU A 148 28.74 2.12 -21.79
C LEU A 148 28.93 3.16 -20.68
N SER A 149 30.07 3.88 -20.66
CA SER A 149 30.33 4.96 -19.70
C SER A 149 29.28 6.07 -19.78
N PHE A 150 28.81 6.43 -20.98
CA PHE A 150 27.72 7.39 -21.13
C PHE A 150 26.40 6.87 -20.54
N THR A 151 26.05 5.60 -20.80
CA THR A 151 24.84 4.99 -20.20
C THR A 151 24.91 4.87 -18.67
N VAL A 152 26.10 4.64 -18.11
CA VAL A 152 26.31 4.64 -16.65
C VAL A 152 26.07 6.04 -16.08
N SER A 153 26.66 7.09 -16.67
CA SER A 153 26.46 8.45 -16.18
C SER A 153 25.01 8.96 -16.33
N ASP A 154 24.27 8.53 -17.34
CA ASP A 154 22.82 8.78 -17.43
C ASP A 154 22.04 8.04 -16.34
N GLN A 155 22.36 6.76 -16.08
CA GLN A 155 21.76 6.00 -14.98
C GLN A 155 22.08 6.60 -13.61
N GLU A 156 23.31 7.08 -13.37
CA GLU A 156 23.70 7.80 -12.15
C GLU A 156 22.88 9.09 -11.98
N TYR A 157 22.65 9.84 -13.06
CA TYR A 157 21.81 11.05 -13.05
C TYR A 157 20.34 10.71 -12.74
N GLN A 158 19.78 9.68 -13.39
CA GLN A 158 18.41 9.22 -13.13
C GLN A 158 18.24 8.72 -11.68
N LEU A 159 19.19 7.93 -11.16
CA LEU A 159 19.19 7.46 -9.77
C LEU A 159 19.27 8.63 -8.78
N LYS A 160 20.08 9.66 -9.08
CA LYS A 160 20.17 10.87 -8.24
C LYS A 160 18.86 11.67 -8.24
N SER A 161 18.20 11.79 -9.39
CA SER A 161 16.87 12.42 -9.51
C SER A 161 15.80 11.65 -8.71
N LEU A 162 15.75 10.32 -8.86
CA LEU A 162 14.82 9.47 -8.12
C LEU A 162 15.07 9.49 -6.61
N THR A 163 16.35 9.56 -6.19
CA THR A 163 16.72 9.69 -4.77
C THR A 163 16.17 11.00 -4.20
N GLY A 164 16.37 12.13 -4.88
CA GLY A 164 15.79 13.42 -4.47
C GLY A 164 14.25 13.39 -4.38
N GLN A 165 13.57 12.79 -5.35
CA GLN A 165 12.11 12.63 -5.29
C GLN A 165 11.64 11.73 -4.13
N CYS A 166 12.45 10.75 -3.72
CA CYS A 166 12.18 9.93 -2.54
C CYS A 166 12.41 10.70 -1.23
N GLU A 167 13.43 11.55 -1.17
CA GLU A 167 13.66 12.47 -0.04
C GLU A 167 12.53 13.50 0.10
N GLU A 168 12.09 14.12 -1.00
CA GLU A 168 10.92 15.02 -1.04
C GLU A 168 9.65 14.33 -0.52
N LYS A 169 9.35 13.11 -1.01
CA LYS A 169 8.20 12.31 -0.56
C LYS A 169 8.32 11.89 0.91
N SER A 170 9.51 11.55 1.38
CA SER A 170 9.79 11.24 2.79
C SER A 170 9.51 12.45 3.69
N ASN A 171 9.99 13.63 3.30
CA ASN A 171 9.75 14.88 4.02
C ASN A 171 8.25 15.26 4.03
N TYR A 172 7.53 15.03 2.93
CA TYR A 172 6.09 15.23 2.85
C TYR A 172 5.31 14.26 3.76
N ILE A 173 5.68 12.97 3.78
CA ILE A 173 5.11 11.97 4.70
C ILE A 173 5.33 12.38 6.15
N GLN A 174 6.55 12.78 6.54
CA GLN A 174 6.83 13.27 7.89
C GLN A 174 6.00 14.51 8.26
N SER A 175 5.62 15.34 7.29
CA SER A 175 4.71 16.48 7.54
C SER A 175 3.28 16.01 7.81
N LEU A 176 2.77 15.06 7.02
CA LEU A 176 1.45 14.46 7.23
C LEU A 176 1.37 13.66 8.53
N GLU A 177 2.46 13.02 8.96
CA GLU A 177 2.54 12.33 10.26
C GLU A 177 2.46 13.31 11.44
N LYS A 178 3.10 14.48 11.34
CA LYS A 178 2.98 15.56 12.34
C LYS A 178 1.57 16.13 12.38
N GLU A 179 0.94 16.37 11.23
CA GLU A 179 -0.45 16.83 11.14
C GLU A 179 -1.42 15.80 11.75
N LYS A 180 -1.28 14.52 11.39
CA LYS A 180 -2.04 13.40 11.98
C LYS A 180 -1.85 13.31 13.50
N ALA A 181 -0.65 13.55 14.02
CA ALA A 181 -0.39 13.55 15.45
C ALA A 181 -1.12 14.71 16.16
N GLU A 182 -1.13 15.91 15.58
CA GLU A 182 -1.84 17.06 16.14
C GLU A 182 -3.37 16.89 16.03
N LEU A 183 -3.89 16.34 14.92
CA LEU A 183 -5.30 15.99 14.78
C LEU A 183 -5.74 14.95 15.81
N ASN A 184 -4.94 13.90 16.05
CA ASN A 184 -5.20 12.91 17.12
C ASN A 184 -5.22 13.56 18.52
N LYS A 185 -4.33 14.53 18.76
CA LYS A 185 -4.29 15.32 20.01
C LYS A 185 -5.54 16.21 20.16
N GLN A 186 -6.03 16.83 19.09
CA GLN A 186 -7.30 17.56 19.09
C GLN A 186 -8.50 16.62 19.34
N ILE A 187 -8.53 15.45 18.71
CA ILE A 187 -9.56 14.43 18.93
C ILE A 187 -9.58 13.98 20.39
N ALA A 188 -8.42 13.73 21.01
CA ALA A 188 -8.33 13.34 22.42
C ALA A 188 -8.84 14.45 23.37
N ILE A 189 -8.58 15.72 23.06
CA ILE A 189 -9.13 16.87 23.80
C ILE A 189 -10.65 16.92 23.66
N LEU A 190 -11.19 16.79 22.44
CA LEU A 190 -12.64 16.81 22.18
C LEU A 190 -13.35 15.62 22.85
N GLN A 191 -12.75 14.42 22.82
CA GLN A 191 -13.26 13.24 23.53
C GLN A 191 -13.34 13.47 25.04
N LYS A 192 -12.28 14.07 25.63
CA LYS A 192 -12.30 14.44 27.06
C LYS A 192 -13.41 15.46 27.34
N THR A 193 -13.51 16.54 26.57
CA THR A 193 -14.57 17.55 26.75
C THR A 193 -15.98 16.98 26.56
N SER A 194 -16.17 15.96 25.71
CA SER A 194 -17.44 15.24 25.61
C SER A 194 -17.72 14.46 26.89
N TYR A 195 -16.75 13.71 27.40
CA TYR A 195 -16.88 12.93 28.64
C TYR A 195 -17.15 13.81 29.87
N ASP A 196 -16.44 14.94 29.99
CA ASP A 196 -16.66 15.94 31.04
C ASP A 196 -18.11 16.49 30.98
N LYS A 197 -18.64 16.73 29.77
CA LYS A 197 -20.04 17.14 29.55
C LYS A 197 -21.06 16.03 29.80
N ASP A 198 -20.74 14.78 29.49
CA ASP A 198 -21.62 13.64 29.79
C ASP A 198 -21.77 13.44 31.31
N ILE A 199 -20.71 13.72 32.09
CA ILE A 199 -20.78 13.79 33.56
C ILE A 199 -21.66 14.96 34.02
N GLU A 200 -21.47 16.16 33.47
CA GLU A 200 -22.32 17.34 33.79
C GLU A 200 -23.80 17.05 33.48
N VAL A 201 -24.11 16.45 32.33
CA VAL A 201 -25.46 16.03 31.94
C VAL A 201 -26.02 14.96 32.87
N GLN A 202 -25.20 14.02 33.38
CA GLN A 202 -25.64 13.05 34.39
C GLN A 202 -25.96 13.72 35.73
N GLN A 203 -25.14 14.67 36.18
CA GLN A 203 -25.37 15.45 37.41
C GLN A 203 -26.66 16.29 37.29
N LEU A 204 -26.85 16.99 36.17
CA LEU A 204 -28.08 17.74 35.90
C LEU A 204 -29.31 16.83 35.84
N LYS A 205 -29.22 15.65 35.20
CA LYS A 205 -30.29 14.64 35.21
C LYS A 205 -30.63 14.16 36.62
N GLN A 206 -29.65 14.01 37.52
CA GLN A 206 -29.93 13.63 38.90
C GLN A 206 -30.56 14.79 39.69
N ASN A 207 -30.04 16.01 39.56
CA ASN A 207 -30.63 17.21 40.17
C ASN A 207 -32.10 17.40 39.75
N VAL A 208 -32.44 17.15 38.47
CA VAL A 208 -33.82 17.18 37.97
C VAL A 208 -34.70 16.10 38.63
N LYS A 209 -34.21 14.87 38.83
CA LYS A 209 -34.96 13.85 39.58
C LYS A 209 -35.19 14.29 41.03
N ASP A 210 -34.17 14.81 41.70
CA ASP A 210 -34.25 15.20 43.11
C ASP A 210 -35.19 16.39 43.32
N VAL A 211 -35.23 17.33 42.37
CA VAL A 211 -36.23 18.41 42.33
C VAL A 211 -37.63 17.85 42.04
N ASN A 212 -37.77 16.90 41.11
CA ASN A 212 -39.07 16.29 40.81
C ASN A 212 -39.63 15.50 42.01
N ILE A 213 -38.77 14.80 42.76
CA ILE A 213 -39.14 14.15 44.04
C ILE A 213 -39.64 15.19 45.04
N LYS A 214 -38.92 16.32 45.21
CA LYS A 214 -39.37 17.43 46.07
C LYS A 214 -40.71 18.03 45.63
N ILE A 215 -40.93 18.20 44.32
CA ILE A 215 -42.21 18.66 43.77
C ILE A 215 -43.33 17.67 44.13
N THR A 216 -43.18 16.38 43.82
CA THR A 216 -44.21 15.38 44.16
C THR A 216 -44.50 15.29 45.65
N HIS A 217 -43.49 15.49 46.51
CA HIS A 217 -43.70 15.55 47.96
C HIS A 217 -44.50 16.79 48.38
N LEU A 218 -44.17 17.97 47.85
CA LEU A 218 -44.92 19.21 48.08
C LEU A 218 -46.36 19.11 47.53
N GLU A 219 -46.57 18.46 46.38
CA GLU A 219 -47.91 18.18 45.83
C GLU A 219 -48.71 17.23 46.74
N THR A 220 -48.09 16.20 47.32
CA THR A 220 -48.78 15.34 48.29
C THR A 220 -49.11 16.08 49.60
N ALA A 221 -48.22 16.95 50.08
CA ALA A 221 -48.47 17.77 51.25
C ALA A 221 -49.57 18.82 51.00
N LEU A 222 -49.61 19.41 49.81
CA LEU A 222 -50.66 20.33 49.38
C LEU A 222 -52.02 19.62 49.28
N ARG A 223 -52.08 18.45 48.63
CA ARG A 223 -53.31 17.63 48.58
C ARG A 223 -53.82 17.28 49.98
N HIS A 224 -52.93 16.88 50.89
CA HIS A 224 -53.32 16.61 52.27
C HIS A 224 -53.82 17.87 53.00
N SER A 225 -53.22 19.03 52.73
CA SER A 225 -53.74 20.31 53.24
C SER A 225 -55.11 20.65 52.64
N ASP A 226 -55.36 20.37 51.36
CA ASP A 226 -56.66 20.57 50.71
C ASP A 226 -57.73 19.60 51.25
N GLU A 227 -57.37 18.35 51.52
CA GLU A 227 -58.22 17.37 52.22
C GLU A 227 -58.63 17.89 53.60
N VAL A 228 -57.67 18.33 54.43
CA VAL A 228 -57.93 18.92 55.76
C VAL A 228 -58.74 20.21 55.67
N ILE A 229 -58.47 21.07 54.68
CA ILE A 229 -59.26 22.28 54.42
C ILE A 229 -60.70 21.92 54.03
N ASN A 230 -60.93 20.81 53.32
CA ASN A 230 -62.28 20.37 52.97
C ASN A 230 -63.01 19.72 54.15
N THR A 231 -62.37 18.88 54.96
CA THR A 231 -63.01 18.37 56.19
C THR A 231 -63.34 19.50 57.16
N LEU A 232 -62.47 20.51 57.30
CA LEU A 232 -62.75 21.71 58.10
C LEU A 232 -63.88 22.58 57.51
N LYS A 233 -64.06 22.63 56.17
CA LYS A 233 -65.24 23.26 55.56
C LYS A 233 -66.51 22.47 55.88
N ASP A 234 -66.48 21.15 55.76
CA ASP A 234 -67.63 20.29 56.02
C ASP A 234 -68.06 20.39 57.49
N GLU A 235 -67.10 20.30 58.43
CA GLU A 235 -67.30 20.59 59.86
C GLU A 235 -67.85 22.00 60.10
N ARG A 236 -67.35 23.02 59.39
CA ARG A 236 -67.90 24.38 59.49
C ARG A 236 -69.33 24.45 58.97
N THR A 237 -69.68 23.78 57.87
CA THR A 237 -71.07 23.77 57.40
C THR A 237 -71.99 22.98 58.33
N ALA A 238 -71.52 21.90 58.95
CA ALA A 238 -72.28 21.16 59.96
C ALA A 238 -72.52 22.02 61.22
N THR A 239 -71.53 22.80 61.67
CA THR A 239 -71.68 23.73 62.79
C THR A 239 -72.50 24.97 62.43
N ASP A 240 -72.38 25.52 61.22
CA ASP A 240 -73.26 26.58 60.69
C ASP A 240 -74.73 26.11 60.65
N VAL A 241 -75.00 24.87 60.22
CA VAL A 241 -76.34 24.26 60.20
C VAL A 241 -76.86 23.99 61.61
N ALA A 242 -76.02 23.46 62.51
CA ALA A 242 -76.41 23.25 63.92
C ALA A 242 -76.71 24.59 64.63
N LEU A 243 -75.95 25.64 64.32
CA LEU A 243 -76.17 26.99 64.84
C LEU A 243 -77.43 27.64 64.23
N ALA A 244 -77.75 27.36 62.96
CA ALA A 244 -79.02 27.77 62.37
C ALA A 244 -80.21 27.07 63.03
N ALA A 245 -80.13 25.74 63.26
CA ALA A 245 -81.14 24.98 63.99
C ALA A 245 -81.35 25.50 65.42
N ALA A 246 -80.27 25.69 66.18
CA ALA A 246 -80.34 26.22 67.54
C ALA A 246 -80.89 27.67 67.59
N ASN A 247 -80.66 28.48 66.56
CA ASN A 247 -81.28 29.81 66.46
C ASN A 247 -82.77 29.75 66.11
N GLU A 248 -83.21 28.77 65.30
CA GLU A 248 -84.64 28.55 65.03
C GLU A 248 -85.37 27.96 66.25
N GLU A 249 -84.78 27.02 66.98
CA GLU A 249 -85.27 26.57 68.28
C GLU A 249 -85.41 27.74 69.26
N LYS A 250 -84.38 28.58 69.36
CA LYS A 250 -84.41 29.83 70.14
C LYS A 250 -85.49 30.80 69.64
N ARG A 251 -85.77 30.87 68.34
CA ARG A 251 -86.85 31.69 67.76
C ARG A 251 -88.22 31.17 68.21
N ILE A 252 -88.45 29.86 68.09
CA ILE A 252 -89.67 29.16 68.53
C ILE A 252 -89.87 29.31 70.04
N VAL A 253 -88.82 29.13 70.85
CA VAL A 253 -88.86 29.34 72.30
C VAL A 253 -89.23 30.79 72.62
N ASN A 254 -88.58 31.79 72.00
CA ASN A 254 -88.92 33.21 72.20
C ASN A 254 -90.35 33.54 71.77
N GLU A 255 -90.85 32.96 70.69
CA GLU A 255 -92.22 33.18 70.20
C GLU A 255 -93.27 32.51 71.10
N SER A 256 -92.97 31.33 71.64
CA SER A 256 -93.79 30.69 72.68
C SER A 256 -93.78 31.48 73.99
N LEU A 257 -92.63 32.04 74.40
CA LEU A 257 -92.46 32.82 75.61
C LEU A 257 -93.12 34.21 75.49
N LYS A 258 -93.09 34.81 74.29
CA LYS A 258 -93.90 35.98 73.91
C LYS A 258 -95.40 35.67 73.99
N THR A 259 -95.84 34.52 73.47
CA THR A 259 -97.25 34.07 73.54
C THR A 259 -97.70 33.84 74.98
N VAL A 260 -96.86 33.21 75.82
CA VAL A 260 -97.10 33.05 77.26
C VAL A 260 -97.12 34.41 77.97
N SER A 261 -96.22 35.33 77.65
CA SER A 261 -96.22 36.70 78.18
C SER A 261 -97.48 37.46 77.79
N GLU A 262 -97.92 37.40 76.54
CA GLU A 262 -99.18 37.99 76.08
C GLU A 262 -100.39 37.37 76.80
N ASN A 263 -100.41 36.06 77.01
CA ASN A 263 -101.47 35.39 77.74
C ASN A 263 -101.44 35.69 79.25
N LEU A 264 -100.27 35.87 79.84
CA LEU A 264 -100.11 36.30 81.24
C LEU A 264 -100.48 37.78 81.43
N ASN A 265 -100.22 38.63 80.43
CA ASN A 265 -100.71 40.02 80.39
C ASN A 265 -102.23 40.09 80.20
N LYS A 266 -102.82 39.24 79.34
CA LYS A 266 -104.29 39.07 79.24
C LYS A 266 -104.87 38.58 80.57
N PHE A 267 -104.26 37.59 81.22
CA PHE A 267 -104.67 37.12 82.53
C PHE A 267 -104.56 38.22 83.60
N GLN A 268 -103.48 39.01 83.61
CA GLN A 268 -103.33 40.15 84.50
C GLN A 268 -104.37 41.26 84.23
N SER A 269 -104.74 41.48 82.97
CA SER A 269 -105.82 42.39 82.58
C SER A 269 -107.18 41.89 83.06
N ASN A 270 -107.48 40.60 82.85
CA ASN A 270 -108.70 39.96 83.36
C ASN A 270 -108.74 39.97 84.89
N PHE A 271 -107.62 39.77 85.57
CA PHE A 271 -107.52 39.85 87.03
C PHE A 271 -107.69 41.29 87.55
N LYS A 272 -107.19 42.30 86.82
CA LYS A 272 -107.49 43.73 87.09
C LYS A 272 -108.99 44.02 86.92
N HIS A 273 -109.59 43.53 85.83
CA HIS A 273 -111.02 43.70 85.54
C HIS A 273 -111.90 43.04 86.62
N MET A 274 -111.64 41.76 86.92
CA MET A 274 -112.30 41.00 87.98
C MET A 274 -112.09 41.64 89.37
N LYS A 275 -110.93 42.27 89.64
CA LYS A 275 -110.71 43.05 90.86
C LYS A 275 -111.54 44.34 90.89
N THR A 276 -111.66 45.07 89.78
CA THR A 276 -112.55 46.25 89.71
C THR A 276 -114.02 45.87 89.81
N GLU A 277 -114.42 44.74 89.23
CA GLU A 277 -115.77 44.20 89.33
C GLU A 277 -116.08 43.73 90.76
N LEU A 278 -115.15 43.04 91.43
CA LEU A 278 -115.25 42.68 92.85
C LEU A 278 -115.41 43.92 93.74
N ILE A 279 -114.63 44.97 93.51
CA ILE A 279 -114.78 46.26 94.22
C ILE A 279 -116.17 46.87 93.97
N SER A 280 -116.68 46.79 92.73
CA SER A 280 -118.03 47.26 92.38
C SER A 280 -119.16 46.40 92.96
N GLN A 281 -118.93 45.11 93.22
CA GLN A 281 -119.89 44.25 93.92
C GLN A 281 -119.82 44.47 95.44
N THR A 282 -118.64 44.69 96.02
CA THR A 282 -118.48 45.06 97.43
C THR A 282 -119.19 46.38 97.74
N SER A 283 -119.02 47.43 96.94
CA SER A 283 -119.72 48.70 97.17
C SER A 283 -121.24 48.58 97.01
N ARG A 284 -121.72 47.75 96.07
CA ARG A 284 -123.14 47.41 95.92
C ARG A 284 -123.67 46.62 97.13
N ALA A 285 -122.87 45.72 97.71
CA ALA A 285 -123.21 45.01 98.93
C ALA A 285 -123.25 45.94 100.16
N GLU A 286 -122.29 46.86 100.30
CA GLU A 286 -122.28 47.89 101.35
C GLU A 286 -123.50 48.82 101.26
N GLN A 287 -123.96 49.16 100.05
CA GLN A 287 -125.18 49.94 99.85
C GLN A 287 -126.42 49.17 100.31
N LEU A 288 -126.58 47.90 99.89
CA LEU A 288 -127.67 47.03 100.35
C LEU A 288 -127.64 46.82 101.87
N LEU A 289 -126.45 46.82 102.49
CA LEU A 289 -126.28 46.68 103.94
C LEU A 289 -126.71 47.96 104.70
N LYS A 290 -126.56 49.14 104.10
CA LYS A 290 -127.15 50.40 104.62
C LYS A 290 -128.67 50.46 104.44
N GLU A 291 -129.19 49.97 103.32
CA GLU A 291 -130.64 49.89 103.09
C GLU A 291 -131.29 48.89 104.08
N LYS A 292 -130.62 47.78 104.38
CA LYS A 292 -130.98 46.83 105.45
C LYS A 292 -131.06 47.51 106.82
N THR A 293 -130.01 48.19 107.27
CA THR A 293 -130.01 48.80 108.62
C THR A 293 -131.04 49.91 108.76
N LEU A 294 -131.34 50.64 107.69
CA LEU A 294 -132.40 51.65 107.68
C LEU A 294 -133.80 51.03 107.78
N MET A 295 -134.04 49.87 107.16
CA MET A 295 -135.28 49.09 107.37
C MET A 295 -135.38 48.54 108.79
N GLU A 296 -134.28 48.06 109.38
CA GLU A 296 -134.25 47.60 110.78
C GLU A 296 -134.55 48.74 111.78
N GLU A 297 -134.17 49.98 111.46
CA GLU A 297 -134.52 51.20 112.21
C GLU A 297 -136.04 51.51 112.16
N VAL A 298 -136.67 51.34 110.99
CA VAL A 298 -138.11 51.55 110.79
C VAL A 298 -138.95 50.48 111.48
N ILE A 299 -138.55 49.20 111.37
CA ILE A 299 -139.23 48.08 112.02
C ILE A 299 -139.21 48.24 113.55
N ARG A 300 -138.08 48.68 114.13
CA ARG A 300 -137.97 48.93 115.58
C ARG A 300 -139.02 49.93 116.08
N LYS A 301 -139.14 51.09 115.42
CA LYS A 301 -140.14 52.11 115.76
C LYS A 301 -141.58 51.63 115.62
N HIS A 302 -141.87 50.74 114.66
CA HIS A 302 -143.20 50.16 114.50
C HIS A 302 -143.53 49.14 115.60
N ASN A 303 -142.54 48.38 116.05
CA ASN A 303 -142.66 47.42 117.14
C ASN A 303 -142.95 48.13 118.48
N ASP A 304 -142.20 49.18 118.81
CA ASP A 304 -142.39 49.97 120.04
C ASP A 304 -143.80 50.59 120.12
N ASN A 305 -144.30 51.13 118.99
CA ASN A 305 -145.65 51.69 118.87
C ASN A 305 -146.75 50.63 119.04
N THR A 306 -146.48 49.39 118.59
CA THR A 306 -147.39 48.25 118.74
C THR A 306 -147.45 47.75 120.19
N GLN A 307 -146.35 47.86 120.93
CA GLN A 307 -146.30 47.45 122.34
C GLN A 307 -147.07 48.41 123.25
N LEU A 308 -147.04 49.72 122.99
CA LEU A 308 -147.77 50.72 123.79
C LEU A 308 -149.29 50.50 123.69
N LEU A 309 -149.80 50.33 122.46
CA LEU A 309 -151.23 50.10 122.18
C LEU A 309 -151.75 48.79 122.80
N ARG A 310 -150.87 47.81 123.08
CA ARG A 310 -151.23 46.54 123.70
C ARG A 310 -151.60 46.67 125.18
N GLN A 311 -150.93 47.55 125.92
CA GLN A 311 -151.19 47.75 127.36
C GLN A 311 -152.54 48.43 127.62
N GLU A 312 -153.00 49.31 126.72
CA GLU A 312 -154.31 49.98 126.85
C GLU A 312 -155.49 49.00 126.71
N TYR A 313 -155.34 47.93 125.92
CA TYR A 313 -156.37 46.90 125.77
C TYR A 313 -156.41 45.91 126.96
N GLU A 314 -155.27 45.59 127.57
CA GLU A 314 -155.21 44.64 128.70
C GLU A 314 -155.88 45.18 129.98
N GLN A 315 -155.86 46.50 130.24
CA GLN A 315 -156.62 47.08 131.35
C GLN A 315 -158.15 47.05 131.14
N LYS A 316 -158.62 46.95 129.90
CA LYS A 316 -160.04 47.12 129.57
C LYS A 316 -160.88 45.86 129.83
N ILE A 317 -160.32 44.69 129.50
CA ILE A 317 -161.04 43.40 129.54
C ILE A 317 -161.34 42.95 130.98
N LEU A 318 -160.50 43.29 131.96
CA LEU A 318 -160.68 42.81 133.34
C LEU A 318 -161.90 43.42 134.05
N CYS A 319 -162.37 44.60 133.62
CA CYS A 319 -163.51 45.29 134.23
C CYS A 319 -164.87 44.82 133.71
N GLU A 320 -164.93 44.15 132.54
CA GLU A 320 -166.21 43.76 131.92
C GLU A 320 -166.76 42.45 132.52
N THR A 321 -165.89 41.54 132.97
CA THR A 321 -166.27 40.22 133.51
C THR A 321 -167.03 40.28 134.84
N GLN A 322 -166.86 41.35 135.63
CA GLN A 322 -167.47 41.43 136.97
C GLN A 322 -168.92 41.93 136.96
N ASN A 323 -169.35 42.64 135.91
CA ASN A 323 -170.68 43.26 135.86
C ASN A 323 -171.80 42.34 135.38
N GLN A 324 -171.51 41.21 134.72
CA GLN A 324 -172.54 40.27 134.26
C GLN A 324 -173.14 39.41 135.38
N GLY A 325 -172.46 39.24 136.52
CA GLY A 325 -172.95 38.41 137.64
C GLY A 325 -174.12 39.01 138.40
N VAL A 326 -174.09 40.33 138.67
CA VAL A 326 -175.07 41.02 139.52
C VAL A 326 -176.46 41.09 138.87
N LEU A 327 -176.54 41.08 137.54
CA LEU A 327 -177.80 41.15 136.79
C LEU A 327 -178.62 39.85 136.88
N LEU A 328 -178.00 38.71 137.23
CA LEU A 328 -178.66 37.41 137.31
C LEU A 328 -179.59 37.31 138.54
N ASP A 329 -179.19 37.92 139.65
CA ASP A 329 -179.85 37.82 140.97
C ASP A 329 -181.19 38.60 141.00
N ASP A 330 -181.25 39.78 140.35
CA ASP A 330 -182.47 40.61 140.30
C ASP A 330 -183.54 40.08 139.33
N MET A 331 -183.14 39.33 138.29
CA MET A 331 -184.06 38.81 137.29
C MET A 331 -184.86 37.58 137.76
N LEU A 332 -184.28 36.72 138.60
CA LEU A 332 -185.00 35.57 139.15
C LEU A 332 -186.14 35.97 140.09
N LYS A 333 -186.03 37.12 140.77
CA LYS A 333 -187.07 37.64 141.66
C LYS A 333 -188.35 38.05 140.92
N LYS A 334 -188.21 38.63 139.72
CA LYS A 334 -189.34 39.06 138.86
C LYS A 334 -190.06 37.91 138.15
N LYS A 335 -189.54 36.68 138.20
CA LYS A 335 -190.25 35.50 137.70
C LYS A 335 -191.46 35.12 138.59
N SER A 336 -191.34 35.33 139.90
CA SER A 336 -192.32 34.89 140.91
C SER A 336 -193.72 35.48 140.74
N ASP A 337 -193.83 36.72 140.25
CA ASP A 337 -195.07 37.49 140.31
C ASP A 337 -195.97 37.34 139.08
N VAL A 338 -195.45 36.77 137.98
CA VAL A 338 -196.19 36.60 136.71
C VAL A 338 -196.84 35.21 136.60
N GLU A 339 -196.27 34.18 137.23
CA GLU A 339 -196.81 32.82 137.24
C GLU A 339 -198.10 32.67 138.08
N SER A 340 -198.48 33.71 138.84
CA SER A 340 -199.64 33.70 139.78
C SER A 340 -201.00 34.00 139.13
N VAL A 341 -201.06 34.92 138.15
CA VAL A 341 -202.34 35.46 137.63
C VAL A 341 -202.79 34.78 136.33
N LEU A 342 -201.90 34.10 135.62
CA LEU A 342 -202.11 33.62 134.26
C LEU A 342 -202.99 32.34 134.12
N THR A 343 -203.75 31.92 135.14
CA THR A 343 -204.67 30.76 134.96
C THR A 343 -205.90 30.65 135.89
N VAL A 344 -206.23 31.65 136.73
CA VAL A 344 -207.54 31.64 137.42
C VAL A 344 -208.69 31.88 136.44
N TYR A 345 -208.46 32.69 135.39
CA TYR A 345 -209.41 32.96 134.30
C TYR A 345 -209.02 32.27 132.98
N SER A 346 -208.75 30.95 133.07
CA SER A 346 -208.94 30.01 131.94
C SER A 346 -210.04 28.99 132.27
N LYS A 347 -211.00 29.38 133.12
CA LYS A 347 -211.84 28.43 133.88
C LYS A 347 -213.26 28.24 133.32
N ASP A 348 -213.88 29.29 132.80
CA ASP A 348 -215.33 29.28 132.45
C ASP A 348 -215.62 29.38 130.92
N LEU A 349 -214.59 29.40 130.08
CA LEU A 349 -214.69 29.17 128.63
C LEU A 349 -213.53 28.27 128.17
N LEU A 350 -213.72 27.16 127.44
CA LEU A 350 -214.97 26.60 126.93
C LEU A 350 -214.86 25.06 126.85
N ASN A 351 -215.04 24.37 127.98
CA ASN A 351 -215.30 22.93 127.96
C ASN A 351 -216.71 22.60 128.51
N TYR A 352 -217.73 23.37 128.12
CA TYR A 352 -218.67 22.96 127.05
C TYR A 352 -218.26 23.09 125.55
N GLN A 353 -217.02 22.77 125.18
CA GLN A 353 -216.75 21.89 124.01
C GLN A 353 -217.02 20.40 124.31
N GLN A 354 -217.13 20.00 125.59
CA GLN A 354 -218.10 18.97 125.96
C GLN A 354 -219.47 19.41 125.40
N LEU A 355 -220.24 18.56 124.75
CA LEU A 355 -220.50 17.19 125.17
C LEU A 355 -220.14 16.13 124.11
N VAL A 356 -219.46 16.53 123.04
CA VAL A 356 -219.35 15.73 121.81
C VAL A 356 -217.90 15.77 121.29
N GLU A 357 -216.95 14.93 121.72
CA GLU A 357 -217.09 13.59 122.32
C GLU A 357 -218.21 12.77 121.66
N LYS A 358 -218.20 12.72 120.33
CA LYS A 358 -218.54 11.51 119.57
C LYS A 358 -218.03 11.65 118.14
N LEU A 359 -217.14 10.73 117.79
CA LEU A 359 -217.24 9.95 116.54
C LEU A 359 -217.30 10.73 115.21
N THR A 360 -216.30 11.58 114.95
CA THR A 360 -215.41 11.42 113.77
C THR A 360 -214.19 12.35 113.96
N ASN A 361 -213.03 11.87 114.40
CA ASN A 361 -212.03 11.00 113.74
C ASN A 361 -211.12 11.83 112.79
N GLU A 362 -209.87 11.48 112.49
CA GLU A 362 -209.41 10.21 111.87
C GLU A 362 -210.19 9.76 110.63
N LYS A 363 -211.11 10.61 110.16
CA LYS A 363 -211.31 10.84 108.73
C LYS A 363 -211.39 12.37 108.55
N SER A 364 -210.36 13.05 108.05
CA SER A 364 -209.16 12.55 107.37
C SER A 364 -208.17 13.71 107.07
N ASN A 365 -206.86 13.53 106.80
CA ASN A 365 -206.11 12.38 106.28
C ASN A 365 -206.47 11.98 104.81
N LEU A 366 -206.82 12.95 103.95
CA LEU A 366 -207.22 12.68 102.55
C LEU A 366 -207.03 13.84 101.58
N VAL A 367 -207.55 15.01 101.92
CA VAL A 367 -207.76 16.15 101.00
C VAL A 367 -207.16 17.38 101.67
N SER A 368 -206.03 17.92 101.21
CA SER A 368 -205.78 18.52 99.89
C SER A 368 -206.55 19.83 99.73
N ASN A 369 -205.83 20.95 99.66
CA ASN A 369 -205.42 21.52 98.37
C ASN A 369 -204.15 22.36 98.60
N ILE A 370 -203.13 22.41 97.74
CA ILE A 370 -203.06 22.45 96.26
C ILE A 370 -203.33 23.87 95.69
N SER A 371 -202.40 24.28 94.79
CA SER A 371 -202.50 25.23 93.66
C SER A 371 -202.10 26.70 93.73
N GLU A 372 -202.44 27.51 94.73
CA GLU A 372 -202.89 28.89 94.35
C GLU A 372 -201.95 30.12 94.50
N MET A 373 -200.61 29.98 94.46
CA MET A 373 -199.68 31.14 94.28
C MET A 373 -198.54 30.91 93.27
N GLU A 374 -198.79 30.09 92.27
CA GLU A 374 -197.81 29.58 91.29
C GLU A 374 -197.48 30.56 90.11
N LEU A 375 -197.83 31.85 90.21
CA LEU A 375 -198.27 32.62 89.02
C LEU A 375 -197.37 33.73 88.43
N LEU A 376 -196.27 34.19 89.07
CA LEU A 376 -195.52 35.38 88.60
C LEU A 376 -194.01 35.19 88.33
N VAL A 377 -193.68 34.28 87.41
CA VAL A 377 -192.32 34.05 86.86
C VAL A 377 -191.98 34.94 85.64
N LYS A 378 -192.90 35.75 85.12
CA LYS A 378 -193.07 35.86 83.65
C LYS A 378 -192.80 37.22 82.94
N ASN A 379 -192.10 38.22 83.51
CA ASN A 379 -192.32 39.61 83.04
C ASN A 379 -191.17 40.65 82.98
N ALA A 380 -189.87 40.31 82.85
CA ALA A 380 -188.79 41.32 82.76
C ALA A 380 -187.51 40.90 82.00
N GLU A 381 -187.58 40.81 80.67
CA GLU A 381 -186.43 40.57 79.78
C GLU A 381 -185.77 41.87 79.25
N ALA A 382 -184.67 41.72 78.50
CA ALA A 382 -184.20 42.60 77.41
C ALA A 382 -183.71 44.04 77.72
N LYS A 383 -182.39 44.21 77.96
CA LYS A 383 -181.68 45.47 77.67
C LYS A 383 -180.15 45.32 77.43
N VAL A 384 -179.72 45.52 76.18
CA VAL A 384 -178.33 45.83 75.70
C VAL A 384 -177.21 44.83 76.04
N GLN A 385 -176.53 44.11 75.13
CA GLN A 385 -176.59 43.96 73.66
C GLN A 385 -176.56 45.25 72.80
N THR A 386 -175.41 45.91 72.69
CA THR A 386 -174.86 46.64 71.51
C THR A 386 -173.49 47.28 71.86
N LEU A 387 -172.66 47.64 70.85
CA LEU A 387 -171.37 48.36 70.93
C LEU A 387 -170.15 47.48 71.29
N ASN A 388 -169.60 46.69 70.35
CA ASN A 388 -168.62 47.03 69.27
C ASN A 388 -167.16 47.10 69.80
N GLU A 389 -166.12 46.43 69.28
CA GLU A 389 -165.76 45.89 67.93
C GLU A 389 -165.38 46.95 66.87
N GLU A 390 -164.07 47.27 66.68
CA GLU A 390 -163.46 47.77 65.41
C GLU A 390 -161.91 48.05 65.44
N ASN A 391 -161.24 47.92 64.26
CA ASN A 391 -159.94 48.52 63.78
C ASN A 391 -158.50 48.05 64.23
N ALA A 392 -157.71 47.41 63.32
CA ALA A 392 -156.25 47.03 63.39
C ALA A 392 -155.69 46.49 62.01
N SER A 393 -154.40 46.25 61.64
CA SER A 393 -153.02 46.73 62.00
C SER A 393 -151.92 46.26 60.95
N LEU A 394 -150.69 45.82 61.35
CA LEU A 394 -149.48 45.32 60.56
C LEU A 394 -148.65 46.38 59.74
N LYS A 395 -147.33 46.29 59.41
CA LYS A 395 -146.08 45.47 59.71
C LYS A 395 -145.58 44.36 58.72
N LYS A 396 -144.41 44.53 58.03
CA LYS A 396 -143.51 43.58 57.24
C LYS A 396 -142.32 44.36 56.56
N GLU A 397 -141.21 43.88 55.90
CA GLU A 397 -140.34 42.65 55.83
C GLU A 397 -138.94 42.96 55.12
N LEU A 398 -138.10 41.98 54.62
CA LEU A 398 -136.64 42.17 54.23
C LEU A 398 -136.08 41.47 52.92
N VAL A 399 -134.72 41.39 52.69
CA VAL A 399 -133.96 41.35 51.37
C VAL A 399 -132.77 40.30 51.28
N ILE A 400 -132.15 40.05 50.07
CA ILE A 400 -131.22 38.92 49.66
C ILE A 400 -129.92 39.34 48.79
N PHE A 401 -129.10 38.45 48.15
CA PHE A 401 -127.59 38.49 47.90
C PHE A 401 -126.99 37.74 46.61
N GLU A 402 -125.74 38.00 46.06
CA GLU A 402 -124.85 37.29 45.01
C GLU A 402 -123.50 38.10 44.60
N LYS A 403 -122.39 37.82 43.80
CA LYS A 403 -121.55 36.67 43.21
C LYS A 403 -120.16 37.04 42.44
N GLU A 404 -119.14 36.13 42.37
CA GLU A 404 -118.06 35.75 41.32
C GLU A 404 -116.68 36.47 40.93
N GLN A 405 -115.88 35.97 39.91
CA GLN A 405 -114.36 35.94 39.80
C GLN A 405 -113.66 36.19 38.38
N ASN A 406 -112.35 36.59 38.30
CA ASN A 406 -111.24 36.24 37.32
C ASN A 406 -110.34 37.42 36.72
N VAL A 407 -109.41 37.17 35.76
CA VAL A 407 -108.12 37.91 35.50
C VAL A 407 -107.96 38.63 34.12
N ARG A 408 -107.14 39.73 34.06
CA ARG A 408 -106.12 40.18 33.03
C ARG A 408 -106.21 41.63 32.42
N GLN A 409 -105.11 42.41 32.61
CA GLN A 409 -104.46 43.40 31.69
C GLN A 409 -105.03 44.81 31.31
N VAL A 410 -104.10 45.81 31.32
CA VAL A 410 -103.90 46.98 30.38
C VAL A 410 -104.49 48.40 30.65
N LYS A 411 -103.56 49.38 30.78
CA LYS A 411 -103.57 50.85 30.49
C LYS A 411 -104.40 51.91 31.29
N TYR A 412 -103.64 52.83 31.90
CA TYR A 412 -103.75 54.32 31.92
C TYR A 412 -105.02 55.09 32.41
N VAL A 413 -104.76 55.99 33.39
CA VAL A 413 -105.32 57.36 33.61
C VAL A 413 -106.60 57.58 34.45
N ASN A 414 -106.42 58.41 35.48
CA ASN A 414 -107.32 59.33 36.23
C ASN A 414 -108.82 59.05 36.49
N ASN A 415 -109.15 59.13 37.79
CA ASN A 415 -110.28 59.86 38.42
C ASN A 415 -111.74 59.58 37.99
N GLY A 416 -112.59 59.09 38.92
CA GLY A 416 -114.05 59.27 38.81
C GLY A 416 -114.97 58.43 39.72
N VAL A 417 -115.29 58.92 40.92
CA VAL A 417 -116.64 59.02 41.54
C VAL A 417 -117.68 57.88 41.37
N GLU A 418 -117.94 57.18 42.49
CA GLU A 418 -119.24 56.75 43.10
C GLU A 418 -120.34 55.88 42.42
N ASN A 419 -120.89 54.96 43.25
CA ASN A 419 -122.27 54.41 43.32
C ASN A 419 -122.74 53.24 42.40
N SER A 420 -123.97 52.73 42.64
CA SER A 420 -124.29 51.27 42.72
C SER A 420 -125.41 50.70 41.82
N GLU A 421 -125.38 49.37 41.66
CA GLU A 421 -126.50 48.37 41.52
C GLU A 421 -127.45 48.32 40.29
N LEU A 422 -127.35 47.20 39.52
CA LEU A 422 -128.37 46.12 39.25
C LEU A 422 -129.82 46.45 38.77
N PRO A 423 -130.74 45.48 38.41
CA PRO A 423 -130.62 44.05 38.02
C PRO A 423 -131.50 43.53 36.81
N THR A 424 -131.04 42.43 36.15
CA THR A 424 -131.83 41.26 35.61
C THR A 424 -132.91 41.47 34.47
N PRO A 425 -133.72 40.45 34.04
CA PRO A 425 -133.33 39.42 33.03
C PRO A 425 -134.41 39.09 31.94
N GLU A 426 -134.40 37.85 31.40
CA GLU A 426 -135.39 37.17 30.51
C GLU A 426 -135.40 37.51 28.99
N VAL A 427 -135.84 36.66 28.03
CA VAL A 427 -135.71 35.18 27.82
C VAL A 427 -136.03 34.85 26.32
N ILE A 428 -136.15 33.58 25.88
CA ILE A 428 -136.68 33.08 24.56
C ILE A 428 -135.72 32.94 23.32
N ASN A 429 -135.15 31.73 23.17
CA ASN A 429 -135.43 30.71 22.11
C ASN A 429 -135.08 30.88 20.58
N VAL A 430 -134.45 29.81 20.03
CA VAL A 430 -134.82 29.05 18.79
C VAL A 430 -134.12 29.25 17.39
N LYS A 431 -133.68 28.10 16.81
CA LYS A 431 -133.50 27.68 15.38
C LYS A 431 -132.34 28.17 14.46
N LYS A 432 -131.55 27.15 14.03
CA LYS A 432 -131.16 26.76 12.64
C LYS A 432 -130.14 27.56 11.76
N ALA A 433 -128.93 26.98 11.71
CA ALA A 433 -128.37 26.25 10.55
C ALA A 433 -127.79 26.96 9.28
N SER A 434 -127.03 26.14 8.51
CA SER A 434 -126.38 26.37 7.20
C SER A 434 -125.04 27.14 7.20
N LYS A 435 -124.18 27.07 6.17
CA LYS A 435 -123.54 25.94 5.41
C LYS A 435 -122.85 26.51 4.15
N SER A 436 -121.55 26.23 3.92
CA SER A 436 -120.87 25.96 2.61
C SER A 436 -119.34 26.07 2.79
N LYS A 437 -118.46 25.18 2.30
CA LYS A 437 -118.18 24.64 0.93
C LYS A 437 -117.45 25.62 0.00
N SER A 438 -116.62 25.22 -0.98
CA SER A 438 -115.76 24.02 -1.26
C SER A 438 -115.36 24.03 -2.75
N LEU A 439 -114.09 23.74 -3.09
CA LEU A 439 -113.50 23.13 -4.33
C LEU A 439 -111.95 23.38 -4.28
N LEU A 440 -110.99 22.49 -4.60
CA LEU A 440 -110.75 21.59 -5.77
C LEU A 440 -110.29 22.37 -7.04
N TYR A 441 -109.24 21.99 -7.81
CA TYR A 441 -108.22 20.93 -7.67
C TYR A 441 -107.08 21.04 -8.75
N LYS A 442 -105.91 20.40 -8.47
CA LYS A 442 -104.96 19.71 -9.41
C LYS A 442 -104.12 20.45 -10.50
N LYS A 443 -102.89 19.91 -10.63
CA LYS A 443 -102.03 19.68 -11.85
C LYS A 443 -101.18 20.82 -12.47
N LEU A 444 -99.90 20.84 -12.10
CA LEU A 444 -98.72 20.57 -12.98
C LEU A 444 -97.52 20.30 -12.04
N LYS A 445 -96.74 19.21 -12.01
CA LYS A 445 -96.32 18.12 -12.93
C LYS A 445 -95.01 18.40 -13.69
N GLU A 446 -93.99 17.57 -13.42
CA GLU A 446 -92.73 17.36 -14.17
C GLU A 446 -91.68 18.51 -14.16
N LYS A 447 -90.36 18.26 -14.09
CA LYS A 447 -89.58 17.03 -13.81
C LYS A 447 -88.37 17.32 -12.90
N ILE A 448 -87.99 16.30 -12.13
CA ILE A 448 -86.68 16.09 -11.50
C ILE A 448 -86.18 14.71 -11.96
N LYS A 449 -84.85 14.47 -11.96
CA LYS A 449 -84.15 13.22 -12.37
C LYS A 449 -84.22 12.86 -13.87
N GLU A 450 -83.24 12.20 -14.50
CA GLU A 450 -81.81 11.93 -14.18
C GLU A 450 -81.15 11.33 -15.44
N CYS A 451 -79.84 11.58 -15.64
CA CYS A 451 -78.90 10.67 -16.32
C CYS A 451 -77.48 11.28 -16.25
N LYS A 452 -76.42 10.58 -15.86
CA LYS A 452 -76.30 9.26 -15.19
C LYS A 452 -74.90 9.17 -14.56
N MET A 453 -74.45 7.97 -14.18
CA MET A 453 -73.13 7.65 -13.58
C MET A 453 -73.00 8.10 -12.12
N LEU A 454 -72.66 7.24 -11.16
CA LEU A 454 -72.45 5.78 -11.17
C LEU A 454 -72.85 5.25 -9.78
N LYS A 455 -73.55 4.11 -9.71
CA LYS A 455 -73.36 3.16 -8.61
C LYS A 455 -73.83 1.75 -8.97
N ASP A 456 -72.89 0.83 -8.77
CA ASP A 456 -73.03 -0.59 -8.41
C ASP A 456 -73.64 -1.59 -9.42
N GLU A 457 -73.42 -2.87 -9.07
CA GLU A 457 -73.99 -4.11 -9.63
C GLU A 457 -73.64 -4.47 -11.08
N LEU A 458 -72.35 -4.79 -11.24
CA LEU A 458 -71.88 -5.77 -12.23
C LEU A 458 -71.53 -7.09 -11.50
N GLU A 459 -72.51 -7.98 -11.32
CA GLU A 459 -72.32 -9.42 -11.03
C GLU A 459 -73.63 -10.20 -11.36
N GLU A 460 -73.49 -11.46 -11.82
CA GLU A 460 -74.52 -12.55 -11.91
C GLU A 460 -75.65 -12.64 -13.02
N LEU A 461 -75.85 -13.87 -13.59
CA LEU A 461 -77.02 -14.49 -14.34
C LEU A 461 -77.31 -14.27 -15.90
N ARG A 462 -78.07 -15.18 -16.62
CA ARG A 462 -78.20 -15.36 -18.16
C ARG A 462 -79.68 -15.79 -18.79
N SER A 463 -80.40 -15.18 -19.89
CA SER A 463 -81.75 -15.57 -20.70
C SER A 463 -82.39 -14.79 -22.05
N THR A 464 -83.52 -15.17 -22.85
CA THR A 464 -84.29 -14.55 -24.16
C THR A 464 -85.82 -15.04 -24.62
N LEU A 465 -86.75 -14.88 -25.71
CA LEU A 465 -87.14 -14.26 -27.15
C LEU A 465 -88.70 -14.44 -27.80
N ALA A 466 -89.31 -13.84 -28.96
CA ALA A 466 -90.68 -14.11 -29.77
C ALA A 466 -91.29 -13.27 -31.10
N GLU A 467 -92.33 -13.69 -32.01
CA GLU A 467 -92.87 -13.12 -33.41
C GLU A 467 -94.41 -13.33 -34.10
N SER A 468 -94.95 -12.71 -35.29
CA SER A 468 -96.15 -13.08 -36.33
C SER A 468 -97.01 -12.05 -37.34
N VAL A 469 -97.80 -12.37 -38.51
CA VAL A 469 -98.78 -11.50 -39.50
C VAL A 469 -99.69 -12.06 -40.80
N PRO A 470 -100.77 -11.38 -41.49
CA PRO A 470 -101.74 -11.78 -42.71
C PRO A 470 -102.48 -10.77 -43.85
N CYS A 471 -103.30 -11.11 -44.99
CA CYS A 471 -104.15 -10.23 -46.05
C CYS A 471 -105.17 -10.81 -47.28
N ASP A 472 -106.03 -10.07 -48.16
CA ASP A 472 -107.02 -10.44 -49.40
C ASP A 472 -107.73 -9.26 -50.37
N ASN A 473 -108.67 -9.12 -51.48
CA ASN A 473 -109.64 -9.76 -52.58
C ASN A 473 -110.32 -8.84 -53.84
N CYS A 474 -111.13 -9.24 -54.97
CA CYS A 474 -111.93 -8.40 -56.12
C CYS A 474 -112.95 -8.99 -57.33
N ALA A 475 -113.65 -8.25 -58.35
CA ALA A 475 -114.76 -8.63 -59.45
C ALA A 475 -115.15 -7.81 -60.87
N SER A 476 -116.23 -8.08 -61.78
CA SER A 476 -116.57 -7.54 -63.27
C SER A 476 -118.07 -7.49 -64.05
N ILE A 477 -118.36 -7.02 -65.37
CA ILE A 477 -119.73 -6.82 -66.22
C ILE A 477 -119.83 -6.48 -67.87
N ASP A 478 -120.97 -6.56 -68.73
CA ASP A 478 -121.22 -6.18 -70.29
C ASP A 478 -122.71 -6.17 -71.09
N LEU A 479 -123.03 -5.63 -72.40
CA LEU A 479 -124.31 -5.75 -73.40
C LEU A 479 -124.56 -4.88 -74.83
N ASN A 480 -125.34 -5.28 -75.99
CA ASN A 480 -126.29 -4.50 -77.06
C ASN A 480 -126.49 -4.82 -78.70
N GLN A 481 -127.58 -4.43 -79.57
CA GLN A 481 -127.84 -4.54 -81.16
C GLN A 481 -129.27 -4.11 -81.95
N ASP A 482 -129.47 -3.65 -83.31
CA ASP A 482 -130.69 -3.79 -84.39
C ASP A 482 -130.90 -2.97 -85.85
N LYS A 483 -131.72 -3.45 -86.93
CA LYS A 483 -132.66 -3.01 -88.20
C LYS A 483 -132.55 -2.13 -89.61
N ILE A 484 -133.41 -2.33 -90.74
CA ILE A 484 -133.63 -1.55 -92.13
C ILE A 484 -134.85 -1.87 -93.24
N ALA A 485 -135.22 -1.15 -94.42
CA ALA A 485 -136.32 -1.41 -95.55
C ALA A 485 -136.55 -0.59 -97.02
N SER A 486 -137.45 -1.01 -98.03
CA SER A 486 -137.63 -0.83 -99.60
C SER A 486 -137.74 0.48 -100.50
N SER A 487 -137.77 1.72 -100.02
CA SER A 487 -138.02 2.91 -100.88
C SER A 487 -136.77 3.43 -101.64
N GLU A 488 -135.76 2.57 -101.81
CA GLU A 488 -134.36 2.99 -101.85
C GLU A 488 -133.93 3.64 -103.19
N ARG A 489 -134.42 3.15 -104.33
CA ARG A 489 -133.77 3.41 -105.65
C ARG A 489 -133.82 4.84 -106.21
N ARG A 490 -134.70 5.74 -105.77
CA ARG A 490 -134.75 7.14 -106.28
C ARG A 490 -133.96 8.12 -105.42
N ILE A 491 -133.62 7.74 -104.19
CA ILE A 491 -132.76 8.51 -103.29
C ILE A 491 -131.33 8.58 -103.87
N VAL A 492 -130.89 7.50 -104.52
CA VAL A 492 -129.56 7.29 -105.12
C VAL A 492 -129.07 8.37 -106.10
N GLU A 493 -129.95 9.04 -106.85
CA GLU A 493 -129.51 10.12 -107.75
C GLU A 493 -129.14 11.41 -106.98
N LEU A 494 -129.82 11.64 -105.85
CA LEU A 494 -129.60 12.80 -104.99
C LEU A 494 -128.55 12.55 -103.90
N GLU A 495 -128.21 11.29 -103.62
CA GLU A 495 -126.95 10.94 -102.95
C GLU A 495 -125.77 11.65 -103.64
N HIS A 496 -125.67 11.54 -104.97
CA HIS A 496 -124.44 11.93 -105.65
C HIS A 496 -124.15 13.44 -105.67
N GLN A 497 -125.16 14.30 -105.92
CA GLN A 497 -124.93 15.76 -105.93
C GLN A 497 -124.78 16.35 -104.53
N LEU A 498 -125.48 15.79 -103.53
CA LEU A 498 -125.29 16.21 -102.14
C LEU A 498 -123.91 15.78 -101.64
N ASN A 499 -123.47 14.56 -101.98
CA ASN A 499 -122.14 14.08 -101.66
C ASN A 499 -121.04 14.94 -102.31
N GLN A 500 -121.11 15.30 -103.60
CA GLN A 500 -120.09 16.16 -104.23
C GLN A 500 -119.93 17.53 -103.55
N GLN A 501 -120.99 18.12 -102.97
CA GLN A 501 -120.87 19.35 -102.18
C GLN A 501 -120.44 19.10 -100.73
N SER A 502 -120.78 17.95 -100.14
CA SER A 502 -120.23 17.51 -98.85
C SER A 502 -118.73 17.28 -98.96
N GLU A 503 -118.27 16.51 -99.96
CA GLU A 503 -116.88 16.21 -100.29
C GLU A 503 -116.04 17.49 -100.45
N LEU A 504 -116.55 18.53 -101.13
CA LEU A 504 -115.86 19.81 -101.30
C LEU A 504 -115.80 20.67 -100.01
N LEU A 505 -116.77 20.51 -99.11
CA LEU A 505 -116.73 21.13 -97.77
C LEU A 505 -115.82 20.33 -96.83
N GLU A 506 -115.84 19.01 -96.91
CA GLU A 506 -114.96 18.08 -96.20
C GLU A 506 -113.50 18.27 -96.63
N GLU A 507 -113.22 18.52 -97.91
CA GLU A 507 -111.87 18.90 -98.39
C GLU A 507 -111.41 20.22 -97.75
N LYS A 508 -112.26 21.25 -97.71
CA LYS A 508 -111.92 22.53 -97.06
C LYS A 508 -111.76 22.39 -95.55
N ILE A 509 -112.58 21.57 -94.89
CA ILE A 509 -112.46 21.24 -93.47
C ILE A 509 -111.19 20.42 -93.21
N ALA A 510 -110.81 19.52 -94.12
CA ALA A 510 -109.56 18.76 -94.03
C ALA A 510 -108.33 19.65 -94.25
N LEU A 511 -108.39 20.62 -95.16
CA LEU A 511 -107.34 21.63 -95.36
C LEU A 511 -107.21 22.58 -94.16
N LEU A 512 -108.33 22.98 -93.54
CA LEU A 512 -108.32 23.77 -92.30
C LEU A 512 -107.77 22.97 -91.12
N LYS A 513 -108.23 21.72 -90.91
CA LYS A 513 -107.65 20.82 -89.90
C LYS A 513 -106.15 20.65 -90.11
N LYS A 514 -105.71 20.39 -91.35
CA LYS A 514 -104.30 20.28 -91.71
C LYS A 514 -103.52 21.58 -91.44
N SER A 515 -104.15 22.75 -91.59
CA SER A 515 -103.56 24.03 -91.19
C SER A 515 -103.40 24.11 -89.66
N GLU A 516 -104.44 23.77 -88.90
CA GLU A 516 -104.39 23.71 -87.43
C GLU A 516 -103.33 22.71 -86.94
N ASP A 517 -103.27 21.52 -87.53
CA ASP A 517 -102.25 20.49 -87.28
C ASP A 517 -100.84 21.06 -87.50
N THR A 518 -100.59 21.76 -88.61
CA THR A 518 -99.25 22.38 -88.86
C THR A 518 -98.91 23.50 -87.88
N ILE A 519 -99.89 24.27 -87.39
CA ILE A 519 -99.65 25.28 -86.34
C ILE A 519 -99.28 24.58 -85.02
N ILE A 520 -100.02 23.53 -84.66
CA ILE A 520 -99.76 22.71 -83.47
C ILE A 520 -98.38 22.00 -83.59
N GLU A 521 -97.95 21.59 -84.79
CA GLU A 521 -96.60 21.08 -85.04
C GLU A 521 -95.53 22.17 -84.86
N LEU A 522 -95.73 23.38 -85.39
CA LEU A 522 -94.80 24.50 -85.19
C LEU A 522 -94.69 24.91 -83.71
N GLU A 523 -95.78 24.87 -82.95
CA GLU A 523 -95.74 25.10 -81.49
C GLU A 523 -95.02 23.97 -80.74
N LYS A 524 -95.20 22.70 -81.15
CA LYS A 524 -94.42 21.56 -80.63
C LYS A 524 -92.93 21.72 -80.92
N GLU A 525 -92.54 22.12 -82.14
CA GLU A 525 -91.13 22.37 -82.48
C GLU A 525 -90.54 23.58 -81.73
N LYS A 526 -91.31 24.66 -81.54
CA LYS A 526 -90.88 25.80 -80.72
C LYS A 526 -90.68 25.39 -79.25
N GLY A 527 -91.58 24.57 -78.70
CA GLY A 527 -91.45 24.01 -77.35
C GLY A 527 -90.23 23.10 -77.21
N LYS A 528 -89.97 22.24 -78.21
CA LYS A 528 -88.74 21.43 -78.29
C LYS A 528 -87.50 22.31 -78.34
N ALA A 529 -87.49 23.37 -79.15
CA ALA A 529 -86.35 24.28 -79.30
C ALA A 529 -86.00 24.99 -77.98
N ILE A 530 -87.00 25.52 -77.25
CA ILE A 530 -86.79 26.08 -75.90
C ILE A 530 -86.23 25.00 -74.96
N GLY A 531 -86.85 23.81 -74.94
CA GLY A 531 -86.36 22.66 -74.17
C GLY A 531 -85.05 22.04 -74.66
N PHE A 532 -84.42 22.57 -75.71
CA PHE A 532 -83.02 22.31 -76.09
C PHE A 532 -82.08 23.42 -75.60
N VAL A 533 -82.52 24.69 -75.60
CA VAL A 533 -81.79 25.81 -74.99
C VAL A 533 -81.63 25.58 -73.48
N ASP A 534 -82.72 25.25 -72.77
CA ASP A 534 -82.67 24.98 -71.32
C ASP A 534 -81.66 23.86 -71.00
N LYS A 535 -81.65 22.79 -71.80
CA LYS A 535 -80.69 21.67 -71.66
C LYS A 535 -79.26 22.09 -71.99
N TYR A 536 -79.07 22.99 -72.95
CA TYR A 536 -77.76 23.52 -73.31
C TYR A 536 -77.20 24.43 -72.20
N GLU A 537 -78.03 25.26 -71.57
CA GLU A 537 -77.61 26.09 -70.43
C GLU A 537 -77.28 25.24 -69.20
N ILE A 538 -78.11 24.23 -68.88
CA ILE A 538 -77.83 23.25 -67.81
C ILE A 538 -76.51 22.50 -68.09
N LEU A 539 -76.32 22.02 -69.33
CA LEU A 539 -75.08 21.34 -69.72
C LEU A 539 -73.86 22.25 -69.63
N LYS A 540 -73.99 23.53 -70.02
CA LYS A 540 -72.94 24.54 -69.90
C LYS A 540 -72.59 24.84 -68.43
N GLN A 541 -73.59 24.95 -67.55
CA GLN A 541 -73.34 25.11 -66.11
C GLN A 541 -72.57 23.90 -65.57
N HIS A 542 -73.03 22.67 -65.87
CA HIS A 542 -72.34 21.46 -65.45
C HIS A 542 -70.91 21.36 -66.01
N MET A 543 -70.66 21.83 -67.24
CA MET A 543 -69.30 21.94 -67.79
C MET A 543 -68.43 22.87 -66.93
N THR A 544 -68.89 24.09 -66.64
CA THR A 544 -68.12 25.04 -65.82
C THR A 544 -67.91 24.57 -64.38
N GLU A 545 -68.88 23.84 -63.81
CA GLU A 545 -68.72 23.20 -62.50
C GLU A 545 -67.69 22.07 -62.52
N VAL A 546 -67.60 21.31 -63.61
CA VAL A 546 -66.58 20.26 -63.79
C VAL A 546 -65.20 20.88 -64.02
N GLU A 547 -65.09 21.95 -64.81
CA GLU A 547 -63.85 22.70 -65.02
C GLU A 547 -63.31 23.30 -63.71
N GLN A 548 -64.16 23.91 -62.88
CA GLN A 548 -63.76 24.39 -61.56
C GLN A 548 -63.29 23.23 -60.66
N LYS A 549 -64.08 22.15 -60.55
CA LYS A 549 -63.73 20.97 -59.74
C LYS A 549 -62.46 20.30 -60.24
N LEU A 550 -62.18 20.33 -61.54
CA LEU A 550 -60.93 19.84 -62.12
C LEU A 550 -59.75 20.71 -61.66
N SER A 551 -59.84 22.03 -61.78
CA SER A 551 -58.77 22.96 -61.35
C SER A 551 -58.50 22.90 -59.83
N GLU A 552 -59.54 22.72 -59.01
CA GLU A 552 -59.42 22.44 -57.57
C GLU A 552 -58.68 21.12 -57.29
N LYS A 553 -58.86 20.08 -58.13
CA LYS A 553 -58.13 18.82 -58.02
C LYS A 553 -56.71 18.90 -58.57
N GLU A 554 -56.48 19.60 -59.67
CA GLU A 554 -55.13 19.83 -60.23
C GLU A 554 -54.25 20.58 -59.22
N SER A 555 -54.75 21.68 -58.65
CA SER A 555 -54.04 22.42 -57.61
C SER A 555 -53.81 21.59 -56.34
N SER A 556 -54.79 20.77 -55.92
CA SER A 556 -54.60 19.79 -54.82
C SER A 556 -53.51 18.76 -55.15
N VAL A 557 -53.46 18.25 -56.39
CA VAL A 557 -52.45 17.28 -56.84
C VAL A 557 -51.06 17.90 -56.91
N VAL A 558 -50.93 19.16 -57.35
CA VAL A 558 -49.65 19.89 -57.33
C VAL A 558 -49.16 20.07 -55.89
N GLN A 559 -50.03 20.50 -54.96
CA GLN A 559 -49.67 20.64 -53.54
C GLN A 559 -49.22 19.31 -52.90
N LEU A 560 -49.94 18.21 -53.19
CA LEU A 560 -49.55 16.87 -52.74
C LEU A 560 -48.23 16.40 -53.37
N THR A 561 -48.00 16.69 -54.66
CA THR A 561 -46.74 16.37 -55.35
C THR A 561 -45.56 17.08 -54.68
N CYS A 562 -45.64 18.40 -54.48
CA CYS A 562 -44.59 19.16 -53.80
C CYS A 562 -44.36 18.67 -52.35
N SER A 563 -45.43 18.34 -51.62
CA SER A 563 -45.30 17.76 -50.27
C SER A 563 -44.62 16.38 -50.27
N VAL A 564 -44.88 15.55 -51.28
CA VAL A 564 -44.18 14.26 -51.46
C VAL A 564 -42.72 14.46 -51.87
N GLU A 565 -42.40 15.48 -52.66
CA GLU A 565 -41.03 15.83 -53.04
C GLU A 565 -40.22 16.34 -51.84
N ASP A 566 -40.80 17.19 -50.99
CA ASP A 566 -40.16 17.65 -49.75
C ASP A 566 -39.94 16.50 -48.75
N LEU A 567 -40.91 15.59 -48.61
CA LEU A 567 -40.76 14.39 -47.78
C LEU A 567 -39.70 13.43 -48.34
N ARG A 568 -39.60 13.27 -49.66
CA ARG A 568 -38.52 12.50 -50.31
C ARG A 568 -37.15 13.14 -50.08
N ARG A 569 -37.05 14.46 -50.17
CA ARG A 569 -35.82 15.21 -49.90
C ARG A 569 -35.40 15.04 -48.44
N GLN A 570 -36.32 15.20 -47.48
CA GLN A 570 -36.06 14.98 -46.06
C GLN A 570 -35.66 13.53 -45.76
N LEU A 571 -36.30 12.54 -46.39
CA LEU A 571 -35.91 11.14 -46.26
C LEU A 571 -34.49 10.89 -46.79
N SER A 572 -34.17 11.38 -47.99
CA SER A 572 -32.83 11.27 -48.58
C SER A 572 -31.75 11.96 -47.73
N GLU A 573 -32.08 13.11 -47.14
CA GLU A 573 -31.20 13.87 -46.24
C GLU A 573 -30.97 13.09 -44.93
N MET A 574 -31.99 12.42 -44.38
CA MET A 574 -31.86 11.54 -43.22
C MET A 574 -31.12 10.22 -43.53
N GLU A 575 -31.31 9.64 -44.71
CA GLU A 575 -30.58 8.47 -45.19
C GLU A 575 -29.09 8.78 -45.40
N GLU A 576 -28.75 9.93 -45.97
CA GLU A 576 -27.36 10.36 -46.11
C GLU A 576 -26.72 10.69 -44.74
N ASN A 577 -27.44 11.41 -43.87
CA ASN A 577 -26.95 11.70 -42.52
C ASN A 577 -26.71 10.43 -41.68
N THR A 578 -27.64 9.47 -41.69
CA THR A 578 -27.47 8.20 -40.96
C THR A 578 -26.36 7.34 -41.57
N LYS A 579 -26.23 7.29 -42.91
CA LYS A 579 -25.11 6.63 -43.59
C LYS A 579 -23.75 7.25 -43.23
N ASN A 580 -23.67 8.57 -43.16
CA ASN A 580 -22.46 9.28 -42.75
C ASN A 580 -22.11 9.02 -41.27
N GLN A 581 -23.12 8.99 -40.38
CA GLN A 581 -22.94 8.59 -38.97
C GLN A 581 -22.48 7.13 -38.83
N ILE A 582 -23.04 6.20 -39.60
CA ILE A 582 -22.58 4.80 -39.62
C ILE A 582 -21.12 4.74 -40.07
N PHE A 583 -20.73 5.45 -41.13
CA PHE A 583 -19.35 5.46 -41.62
C PHE A 583 -18.36 6.05 -40.59
N THR A 584 -18.72 7.10 -39.85
CA THR A 584 -17.86 7.62 -38.76
C THR A 584 -17.74 6.61 -37.62
N LEU A 585 -18.85 6.01 -37.18
CA LEU A 585 -18.85 4.99 -36.13
C LEU A 585 -18.08 3.71 -36.53
N GLU A 586 -18.15 3.27 -37.79
CA GLU A 586 -17.35 2.17 -38.31
C GLU A 586 -15.85 2.51 -38.36
N SER A 587 -15.52 3.75 -38.73
CA SER A 587 -14.14 4.27 -38.74
C SER A 587 -13.57 4.34 -37.32
N ASP A 588 -14.33 4.84 -36.35
CA ASP A 588 -13.91 4.93 -34.96
C ASP A 588 -13.83 3.55 -34.28
N LEU A 589 -14.81 2.68 -34.51
CA LEU A 589 -14.76 1.27 -34.07
C LEU A 589 -13.54 0.53 -34.67
N LYS A 590 -13.09 0.89 -35.87
CA LYS A 590 -11.88 0.35 -36.48
C LYS A 590 -10.60 0.90 -35.82
N LYS A 591 -10.58 2.17 -35.41
CA LYS A 591 -9.50 2.77 -34.62
C LYS A 591 -9.42 2.12 -33.22
N GLU A 592 -10.55 1.97 -32.54
CA GLU A 592 -10.62 1.28 -31.24
C GLU A 592 -10.15 -0.17 -31.32
N LYS A 593 -10.58 -0.93 -32.34
CA LYS A 593 -10.10 -2.30 -32.57
C LYS A 593 -8.60 -2.38 -32.82
N ALA A 594 -8.01 -1.38 -33.47
CA ALA A 594 -6.55 -1.28 -33.60
C ALA A 594 -5.88 -0.94 -32.25
N TRP A 595 -6.36 0.07 -31.54
CA TRP A 595 -5.82 0.48 -30.24
C TRP A 595 -5.91 -0.63 -29.18
N VAL A 596 -7.03 -1.37 -29.13
CA VAL A 596 -7.20 -2.56 -28.27
C VAL A 596 -6.24 -3.69 -28.67
N LYS A 597 -5.93 -3.86 -29.97
CA LYS A 597 -4.92 -4.82 -30.43
C LYS A 597 -3.53 -4.39 -29.97
N ASP A 598 -3.19 -3.12 -30.07
CA ASP A 598 -1.87 -2.60 -29.71
C ASP A 598 -1.66 -2.54 -28.19
N LEU A 599 -2.69 -2.20 -27.41
CA LEU A 599 -2.68 -2.37 -25.96
C LEU A 599 -2.50 -3.83 -25.55
N ARG A 600 -3.19 -4.79 -26.19
CA ARG A 600 -2.96 -6.23 -25.95
C ARG A 600 -1.54 -6.65 -26.31
N ASN A 601 -1.00 -6.15 -27.42
CA ASN A 601 0.39 -6.39 -27.80
C ASN A 601 1.36 -5.86 -26.72
N GLN A 602 1.12 -4.65 -26.21
CA GLN A 602 1.90 -4.04 -25.13
C GLN A 602 1.78 -4.82 -23.83
N VAL A 603 0.57 -5.16 -23.38
CA VAL A 603 0.34 -6.00 -22.19
C VAL A 603 1.12 -7.31 -22.29
N THR A 604 1.08 -8.03 -23.42
CA THR A 604 1.89 -9.26 -23.54
C THR A 604 3.40 -9.01 -23.55
N LYS A 605 3.88 -7.82 -23.96
CA LYS A 605 5.30 -7.45 -23.82
C LYS A 605 5.67 -7.26 -22.36
N GLU A 606 4.85 -6.50 -21.61
CA GLU A 606 5.06 -6.28 -20.17
C GLU A 606 4.90 -7.58 -19.35
N GLU A 607 3.96 -8.46 -19.70
CA GLU A 607 3.83 -9.80 -19.09
C GLU A 607 5.08 -10.64 -19.30
N ARG A 608 5.67 -10.62 -20.51
CA ARG A 608 6.96 -11.29 -20.78
C ARG A 608 8.08 -10.63 -19.98
N ALA A 609 8.20 -9.31 -20.00
CA ALA A 609 9.25 -8.57 -19.28
C ALA A 609 9.18 -8.83 -17.77
N ASN A 610 8.00 -8.75 -17.16
CA ASN A 610 7.75 -9.12 -15.77
C ASN A 610 8.10 -10.59 -15.50
N SER A 611 7.76 -11.51 -16.42
CA SER A 611 8.18 -12.91 -16.33
C SER A 611 9.71 -13.11 -16.42
N HIS A 612 10.44 -12.24 -17.11
CA HIS A 612 11.91 -12.22 -17.07
C HIS A 612 12.40 -11.69 -15.71
N LEU A 613 11.96 -10.51 -15.30
CA LEU A 613 12.32 -9.91 -14.00
C LEU A 613 12.02 -10.84 -12.82
N GLN A 614 10.95 -11.65 -12.86
CA GLN A 614 10.67 -12.66 -11.84
C GLN A 614 11.71 -13.79 -11.82
N ARG A 615 12.18 -14.27 -12.97
CA ARG A 615 13.27 -15.26 -13.06
C ARG A 615 14.60 -14.66 -12.62
N ASP A 616 14.85 -13.40 -12.96
CA ASP A 616 16.07 -12.69 -12.58
C ASP A 616 16.09 -12.46 -11.05
N VAL A 617 14.97 -12.07 -10.45
CA VAL A 617 14.80 -11.97 -8.99
C VAL A 617 14.94 -13.32 -8.29
N LEU A 618 14.43 -14.42 -8.87
CA LEU A 618 14.64 -15.77 -8.32
C LEU A 618 16.13 -16.18 -8.41
N THR A 619 16.79 -15.88 -9.52
CA THR A 619 18.22 -16.15 -9.75
C THR A 619 19.07 -15.36 -8.76
N LEU A 620 18.84 -14.05 -8.62
CA LEU A 620 19.51 -13.18 -7.65
C LEU A 620 19.26 -13.61 -6.21
N LYS A 621 18.05 -14.06 -5.85
CA LYS A 621 17.78 -14.66 -4.53
C LYS A 621 18.60 -15.92 -4.30
N SER A 622 18.71 -16.82 -5.29
CA SER A 622 19.54 -18.02 -5.16
C SER A 622 21.04 -17.72 -5.07
N GLY A 623 21.53 -16.70 -5.79
CA GLY A 623 22.91 -16.22 -5.70
C GLY A 623 23.22 -15.53 -4.37
N LEU A 624 22.28 -14.76 -3.82
CA LEU A 624 22.38 -14.17 -2.49
C LEU A 624 22.41 -15.24 -1.40
N GLU A 625 21.57 -16.27 -1.51
CA GLU A 625 21.56 -17.41 -0.59
C GLU A 625 22.89 -18.17 -0.63
N GLN A 626 23.45 -18.45 -1.82
CA GLN A 626 24.78 -19.04 -1.97
C GLN A 626 25.89 -18.14 -1.41
N ALA A 627 25.81 -16.82 -1.61
CA ALA A 627 26.77 -15.86 -1.07
C ALA A 627 26.71 -15.79 0.46
N ASN A 628 25.52 -15.85 1.06
CA ASN A 628 25.33 -15.92 2.51
C ASN A 628 25.92 -17.22 3.08
N GLN A 629 25.62 -18.37 2.46
CA GLN A 629 26.16 -19.67 2.88
C GLN A 629 27.70 -19.70 2.78
N HIS A 630 28.29 -19.09 1.74
CA HIS A 630 29.74 -18.93 1.63
C HIS A 630 30.29 -17.96 2.70
N ALA A 631 29.58 -16.87 3.02
CA ALA A 631 29.99 -15.93 4.05
C ALA A 631 29.96 -16.56 5.47
N ASP A 632 28.93 -17.32 5.81
CA ASP A 632 28.87 -18.05 7.09
C ASP A 632 29.90 -19.19 7.14
N ALA A 633 30.18 -19.89 6.03
CA ALA A 633 31.28 -20.83 5.95
C ALA A 633 32.65 -20.15 6.20
N LYS A 634 32.91 -18.99 5.57
CA LYS A 634 34.15 -18.22 5.81
C LYS A 634 34.22 -17.63 7.21
N LYS A 635 33.10 -17.31 7.83
CA LYS A 635 33.02 -16.88 9.24
C LYS A 635 33.31 -18.04 10.20
N LEU A 636 32.92 -19.27 9.86
CA LEU A 636 33.33 -20.48 10.56
C LEU A 636 34.84 -20.72 10.40
N ASP A 637 35.39 -20.63 9.18
CA ASP A 637 36.84 -20.72 8.91
C ASP A 637 37.65 -19.68 9.71
N ILE A 638 37.15 -18.43 9.78
CA ILE A 638 37.79 -17.38 10.59
C ILE A 638 37.72 -17.73 12.08
N SER A 639 36.62 -18.32 12.55
CA SER A 639 36.46 -18.73 13.95
C SER A 639 37.38 -19.88 14.33
N THR A 640 37.57 -20.87 13.45
CA THR A 640 38.53 -21.97 13.68
C THR A 640 39.97 -21.48 13.61
N LEU A 641 40.32 -20.63 12.63
CA LEU A 641 41.65 -20.02 12.53
C LEU A 641 41.97 -19.10 13.73
N GLN A 642 40.97 -18.40 14.29
CA GLN A 642 41.14 -17.64 15.54
C GLN A 642 41.39 -18.56 16.74
N ALA A 643 40.69 -19.70 16.83
CA ALA A 643 40.92 -20.70 17.87
C ALA A 643 42.32 -21.33 17.74
N GLU A 644 42.73 -21.73 16.53
CA GLU A 644 44.07 -22.25 16.24
C GLU A 644 45.16 -21.22 16.55
N LEU A 645 44.98 -19.96 16.16
CA LEU A 645 45.90 -18.87 16.49
C LEU A 645 46.00 -18.66 18.00
N SER A 646 44.89 -18.73 18.74
CA SER A 646 44.92 -18.62 20.20
C SER A 646 45.70 -19.77 20.87
N LEU A 647 45.58 -20.99 20.35
CA LEU A 647 46.34 -22.15 20.80
C LEU A 647 47.84 -22.03 20.45
N LYS A 648 48.16 -21.50 19.25
CA LYS A 648 49.55 -21.23 18.85
C LYS A 648 50.18 -20.13 19.70
N VAL A 649 49.48 -19.04 20.00
CA VAL A 649 49.95 -18.00 20.93
C VAL A 649 50.13 -18.56 22.33
N GLN A 650 49.24 -19.44 22.82
CA GLN A 650 49.40 -20.07 24.12
C GLN A 650 50.61 -21.05 24.16
N ALA A 651 50.90 -21.74 23.05
CA ALA A 651 52.10 -22.57 22.92
C ALA A 651 53.37 -21.73 22.87
N GLU A 652 53.39 -20.64 22.09
CA GLU A 652 54.51 -19.71 22.00
C GLU A 652 54.82 -19.05 23.36
N LEU A 653 53.80 -18.70 24.15
CA LEU A 653 53.98 -18.19 25.52
C LEU A 653 54.58 -19.23 26.47
N LYS A 654 54.28 -20.53 26.30
CA LYS A 654 54.93 -21.61 27.05
C LYS A 654 56.38 -21.78 26.64
N HIS A 655 56.65 -21.89 25.33
CA HIS A 655 58.00 -22.02 24.80
C HIS A 655 58.88 -20.80 25.13
N ARG A 656 58.29 -19.60 25.18
CA ARG A 656 58.96 -18.40 25.67
C ARG A 656 59.33 -18.51 27.16
N ALA A 657 58.42 -18.98 28.02
CA ALA A 657 58.73 -19.20 29.43
C ALA A 657 59.79 -20.32 29.63
N GLU A 658 59.75 -21.37 28.81
CA GLU A 658 60.78 -22.42 28.77
C GLU A 658 62.14 -21.87 28.32
N LEU A 659 62.18 -21.00 27.31
CA LEU A 659 63.39 -20.31 26.84
C LEU A 659 63.92 -19.30 27.86
N GLU A 660 63.07 -18.53 28.53
CA GLU A 660 63.47 -17.60 29.60
C GLU A 660 64.03 -18.38 30.80
N HIS A 661 63.42 -19.53 31.18
CA HIS A 661 63.98 -20.46 32.17
C HIS A 661 65.34 -21.02 31.74
N LEU A 662 65.44 -21.59 30.53
CA LEU A 662 66.70 -22.10 29.98
C LEU A 662 67.78 -21.01 29.87
N GLN A 663 67.40 -19.76 29.60
CA GLN A 663 68.33 -18.64 29.60
C GLN A 663 68.82 -18.31 31.02
N THR A 664 67.97 -18.37 32.04
CA THR A 664 68.43 -18.23 33.44
C THR A 664 69.36 -19.36 33.88
N GLU A 665 69.09 -20.59 33.46
CA GLU A 665 69.98 -21.73 33.70
C GLU A 665 71.32 -21.57 32.94
N ILE A 666 71.29 -21.13 31.68
CA ILE A 666 72.49 -20.82 30.91
C ILE A 666 73.32 -19.70 31.57
N HIS A 667 72.69 -18.67 32.14
CA HIS A 667 73.40 -17.63 32.92
C HIS A 667 73.99 -18.18 34.22
N LEU A 668 73.29 -19.09 34.91
CA LEU A 668 73.82 -19.79 36.10
C LEU A 668 75.03 -20.65 35.74
N GLN A 669 74.94 -21.44 34.67
CA GLN A 669 76.04 -22.26 34.16
C GLN A 669 77.22 -21.40 33.67
N HIS A 670 76.98 -20.26 33.03
CA HIS A 670 78.05 -19.29 32.72
C HIS A 670 78.70 -18.75 34.00
N SER A 671 77.93 -18.41 35.04
CA SER A 671 78.48 -17.99 36.34
C SER A 671 79.32 -19.08 37.01
N ILE A 672 78.95 -20.35 36.86
CA ILE A 672 79.75 -21.50 37.33
C ILE A 672 81.02 -21.65 36.48
N VAL A 673 80.90 -21.63 35.15
CA VAL A 673 82.02 -21.70 34.21
C VAL A 673 83.01 -20.55 34.40
N ASP A 674 82.56 -19.33 34.70
CA ASP A 674 83.46 -18.19 34.91
C ASP A 674 84.16 -18.24 36.28
N LYS A 675 83.55 -18.84 37.31
CA LYS A 675 84.23 -19.21 38.56
C LYS A 675 85.30 -20.28 38.30
N LEU A 676 84.95 -21.35 37.59
CA LEU A 676 85.88 -22.41 37.21
C LEU A 676 87.01 -21.91 36.29
N LYS A 677 86.74 -20.98 35.37
CA LYS A 677 87.78 -20.27 34.59
C LYS A 677 88.69 -19.46 35.50
N LYS A 678 88.15 -18.71 36.47
CA LYS A 678 88.97 -17.93 37.40
C LYS A 678 89.85 -18.83 38.26
N GLU A 679 89.32 -19.93 38.78
CA GLU A 679 90.09 -20.97 39.48
C GLU A 679 91.15 -21.61 38.57
N LEU A 680 90.81 -21.88 37.31
CA LEU A 680 91.74 -22.41 36.31
C LEU A 680 92.83 -21.40 35.93
N GLU A 681 92.54 -20.10 35.80
CA GLU A 681 93.55 -19.06 35.57
C GLU A 681 94.40 -18.82 36.83
N GLU A 682 93.86 -18.98 38.03
CA GLU A 682 94.66 -18.99 39.27
C GLU A 682 95.58 -20.22 39.37
N VAL A 683 95.19 -21.36 38.81
CA VAL A 683 96.07 -22.54 38.64
C VAL A 683 97.09 -22.30 37.51
N LYS A 684 96.69 -21.78 36.35
CA LYS A 684 97.57 -21.38 35.25
C LYS A 684 98.45 -20.16 35.57
N ALA A 685 98.25 -19.47 36.69
CA ALA A 685 99.19 -18.49 37.22
C ALA A 685 100.25 -19.16 38.13
N ARG A 686 99.88 -20.28 38.78
CA ARG A 686 100.81 -21.13 39.53
C ARG A 686 101.66 -21.99 38.59
N ASP A 687 101.11 -22.49 37.48
CA ASP A 687 101.84 -23.36 36.54
C ASP A 687 103.09 -22.70 35.92
N PRO A 688 103.10 -21.43 35.48
CA PRO A 688 104.31 -20.72 35.07
C PRO A 688 105.32 -20.54 36.20
N ALA A 689 104.86 -20.21 37.42
CA ALA A 689 105.76 -20.11 38.57
C ALA A 689 106.38 -21.48 38.93
N LEU A 690 105.59 -22.55 38.85
CA LEU A 690 106.04 -23.93 39.03
C LEU A 690 106.95 -24.37 37.87
N ALA A 691 106.68 -23.94 36.64
CA ALA A 691 107.48 -24.22 35.45
C ALA A 691 108.78 -23.40 35.41
N GLU A 692 108.84 -22.21 36.01
CA GLU A 692 110.08 -21.47 36.25
C GLU A 692 110.90 -22.13 37.35
N GLN A 693 110.27 -22.59 38.45
CA GLN A 693 110.95 -23.41 39.46
C GLN A 693 111.48 -24.72 38.85
N LEU A 694 110.69 -25.43 38.04
CA LEU A 694 111.10 -26.64 37.33
C LEU A 694 112.14 -26.36 36.26
N LYS A 695 112.11 -25.21 35.56
CA LYS A 695 113.18 -24.79 34.63
C LYS A 695 114.46 -24.45 35.36
N ALA A 696 114.40 -23.77 36.51
CA ALA A 696 115.57 -23.47 37.33
C ALA A 696 116.21 -24.77 37.88
N LEU A 697 115.39 -25.70 38.37
CA LEU A 697 115.84 -27.02 38.80
C LEU A 697 116.37 -27.84 37.62
N SER A 698 115.68 -27.89 36.48
CA SER A 698 116.08 -28.63 35.28
C SER A 698 117.33 -28.04 34.62
N TRP A 699 117.51 -26.72 34.65
CA TRP A 699 118.74 -26.07 34.18
C TRP A 699 119.91 -26.42 35.09
N ARG A 700 119.72 -26.38 36.41
CA ARG A 700 120.72 -26.80 37.40
C ARG A 700 121.07 -28.29 37.30
N VAL A 701 120.08 -29.14 37.02
CA VAL A 701 120.30 -30.57 36.70
C VAL A 701 121.07 -30.70 35.39
N LYS A 702 120.70 -29.98 34.33
CA LYS A 702 121.37 -30.05 33.02
C LYS A 702 122.78 -29.46 33.03
N GLU A 703 123.05 -28.43 33.83
CA GLU A 703 124.40 -27.94 34.12
C GLU A 703 125.25 -29.09 34.70
N LYS A 704 124.74 -29.81 35.70
CA LYS A 704 125.42 -30.99 36.28
C LYS A 704 125.46 -32.21 35.37
N THR A 705 124.49 -32.40 34.48
CA THR A 705 124.54 -33.43 33.43
C THR A 705 125.59 -33.09 32.38
N ASN A 706 125.66 -31.84 31.92
CA ASN A 706 126.69 -31.36 30.98
C ASN A 706 128.09 -31.41 31.59
N GLU A 707 128.26 -31.12 32.88
CA GLU A 707 129.52 -31.36 33.60
C GLU A 707 129.89 -32.86 33.58
N SER A 708 128.94 -33.74 33.90
CA SER A 708 129.12 -35.20 33.84
C SER A 708 129.43 -35.72 32.43
N GLU A 709 128.83 -35.10 31.39
CA GLU A 709 129.02 -35.49 29.99
C GLU A 709 130.32 -34.95 29.41
N ALA A 710 130.71 -33.71 29.73
CA ALA A 710 132.03 -33.20 29.36
C ALA A 710 133.17 -33.97 30.04
N LEU A 711 132.93 -34.55 31.22
CA LEU A 711 133.87 -35.48 31.87
C LEU A 711 133.87 -36.86 31.19
N ARG A 712 132.71 -37.39 30.78
CA ARG A 712 132.60 -38.64 29.99
C ARG A 712 133.19 -38.53 28.58
N GLU A 713 132.99 -37.42 27.88
CA GLU A 713 133.55 -37.19 26.54
C GLU A 713 135.07 -37.07 26.60
N LYS A 714 135.63 -36.43 27.64
CA LYS A 714 137.08 -36.43 27.88
C LYS A 714 137.63 -37.84 28.10
N LEU A 715 136.93 -38.70 28.84
CA LEU A 715 137.31 -40.11 28.99
C LEU A 715 137.21 -40.87 27.66
N LYS A 716 136.09 -40.72 26.93
CA LYS A 716 135.88 -41.36 25.63
C LYS A 716 136.91 -40.93 24.58
N LEU A 717 137.28 -39.65 24.50
CA LEU A 717 138.33 -39.17 23.60
C LEU A 717 139.71 -39.74 23.98
N ILE A 718 139.98 -39.98 25.26
CA ILE A 718 141.19 -40.68 25.72
C ILE A 718 141.16 -42.16 25.28
N GLU A 719 140.03 -42.85 25.47
CA GLU A 719 139.83 -44.24 25.02
C GLU A 719 139.92 -44.39 23.50
N GLU A 720 139.31 -43.48 22.73
CA GLU A 720 139.39 -43.46 21.26
C GLU A 720 140.80 -43.14 20.77
N ARG A 721 141.56 -42.30 21.47
CA ARG A 721 142.98 -42.07 21.15
C ARG A 721 143.79 -43.36 21.36
N TYR A 722 143.60 -44.05 22.48
CA TYR A 722 144.26 -45.34 22.72
C TYR A 722 143.83 -46.43 21.72
N GLN A 723 142.55 -46.50 21.32
CA GLN A 723 142.10 -47.42 20.27
C GLN A 723 142.70 -47.07 18.90
N SER A 724 142.77 -45.78 18.56
CA SER A 724 143.38 -45.30 17.32
C SER A 724 144.87 -45.60 17.26
N GLU A 725 145.61 -45.34 18.34
CA GLU A 725 147.02 -45.71 18.50
C GLU A 725 147.22 -47.22 18.35
N VAL A 726 146.42 -48.05 19.03
CA VAL A 726 146.44 -49.52 18.89
C VAL A 726 146.11 -49.98 17.47
N SER A 727 145.17 -49.32 16.77
CA SER A 727 144.83 -49.66 15.38
C SER A 727 145.94 -49.27 14.40
N THR A 728 146.59 -48.12 14.63
CA THR A 728 147.71 -47.62 13.83
C THR A 728 148.93 -48.51 14.00
N LEU A 729 149.24 -48.92 15.23
CA LEU A 729 150.30 -49.89 15.52
C LEU A 729 150.04 -51.25 14.83
N LYS A 730 148.80 -51.76 14.87
CA LYS A 730 148.41 -52.97 14.11
C LYS A 730 148.56 -52.80 12.60
N LYS A 731 148.15 -51.67 12.03
CA LYS A 731 148.24 -51.39 10.60
C LYS A 731 149.70 -51.29 10.15
N ASN A 732 150.53 -50.53 10.86
CA ASN A 732 151.96 -50.37 10.55
C ASN A 732 152.71 -51.72 10.63
N MET A 733 152.29 -52.61 11.54
CA MET A 733 152.80 -53.98 11.64
C MET A 733 152.44 -54.82 10.40
N GLN A 734 151.21 -54.74 9.89
CA GLN A 734 150.83 -55.42 8.63
C GLN A 734 151.53 -54.83 7.40
N GLU A 735 151.65 -53.51 7.31
CA GLU A 735 152.33 -52.86 6.17
C GLU A 735 153.83 -53.22 6.13
N THR A 736 154.49 -53.34 7.30
CA THR A 736 155.89 -53.79 7.35
C THR A 736 156.06 -55.27 7.01
N GLU A 737 155.12 -56.17 7.35
CA GLU A 737 155.13 -57.56 6.84
C GLU A 737 155.02 -57.62 5.30
N VAL A 738 154.14 -56.80 4.70
CA VAL A 738 153.96 -56.75 3.24
C VAL A 738 155.21 -56.20 2.54
N MET A 739 155.77 -55.08 2.99
CA MET A 739 157.00 -54.51 2.41
C MET A 739 158.17 -55.49 2.51
N LEU A 740 158.33 -56.18 3.64
CA LEU A 740 159.43 -57.11 3.87
C LEU A 740 159.32 -58.38 2.99
N ASN A 741 158.10 -58.76 2.56
CA ASN A 741 157.91 -59.81 1.55
C ASN A 741 158.18 -59.33 0.11
N ASN A 742 157.85 -58.09 -0.23
CA ASN A 742 158.16 -57.52 -1.55
C ASN A 742 159.67 -57.35 -1.77
N ILE A 743 160.40 -56.80 -0.79
CA ILE A 743 161.86 -56.64 -0.88
C ILE A 743 162.59 -57.99 -1.01
N LYS A 744 162.10 -59.06 -0.36
CA LYS A 744 162.60 -60.43 -0.56
C LYS A 744 162.42 -60.93 -2.00
N LYS A 745 161.44 -60.42 -2.75
CA LYS A 745 161.18 -60.81 -4.14
C LYS A 745 162.12 -60.08 -5.10
N GLU A 746 162.14 -58.75 -5.02
CA GLU A 746 162.98 -57.87 -5.86
C GLU A 746 164.48 -58.17 -5.70
N LEU A 747 164.94 -58.50 -4.49
CA LEU A 747 166.33 -58.89 -4.23
C LEU A 747 166.73 -60.22 -4.92
N ASN A 748 165.77 -61.11 -5.16
CA ASN A 748 166.02 -62.38 -5.87
C ASN A 748 165.96 -62.21 -7.39
N GLU A 749 165.25 -61.20 -7.89
CA GLU A 749 165.16 -60.86 -9.31
C GLU A 749 166.42 -60.10 -9.77
N THR A 750 166.77 -59.00 -9.09
CA THR A 750 168.01 -58.22 -9.33
C THR A 750 169.30 -59.04 -9.20
N ARG A 751 169.32 -60.07 -8.33
CA ARG A 751 170.46 -61.02 -8.24
C ARG A 751 170.65 -61.87 -9.49
N LYS A 752 169.59 -62.21 -10.23
CA LYS A 752 169.70 -62.94 -11.51
C LYS A 752 170.28 -62.03 -12.60
N GLU A 753 169.83 -60.79 -12.66
CA GLU A 753 170.26 -59.80 -13.66
C GLU A 753 171.74 -59.45 -13.52
N LYS A 754 172.25 -59.28 -12.30
CA LYS A 754 173.66 -58.93 -12.07
C LYS A 754 174.65 -59.90 -12.72
N PHE A 755 174.35 -61.20 -12.74
CA PHE A 755 175.22 -62.20 -13.35
C PHE A 755 175.28 -62.10 -14.88
N SER A 756 174.23 -61.58 -15.56
CA SER A 756 174.24 -61.46 -17.03
C SER A 756 175.15 -60.32 -17.50
N TYR A 757 175.12 -59.17 -16.82
CA TYR A 757 175.95 -58.02 -17.17
C TYR A 757 177.45 -58.24 -16.93
N GLN A 758 177.82 -59.10 -15.97
CA GLN A 758 179.21 -59.30 -15.56
C GLN A 758 180.09 -59.90 -16.67
N SER A 759 179.53 -60.68 -17.60
CA SER A 759 180.26 -61.20 -18.77
C SER A 759 180.55 -60.14 -19.83
N ARG A 760 179.67 -59.14 -20.01
CA ARG A 760 179.70 -58.21 -21.16
C ARG A 760 180.80 -57.14 -21.07
N VAL A 761 181.35 -56.90 -19.87
CA VAL A 761 182.30 -55.80 -19.61
C VAL A 761 183.77 -56.20 -19.87
N ILE A 762 184.09 -57.50 -19.85
CA ILE A 762 185.47 -57.99 -20.01
C ILE A 762 185.97 -57.79 -21.45
N GLU A 763 185.10 -57.99 -22.45
CA GLU A 763 185.43 -57.87 -23.87
C GLU A 763 185.79 -56.42 -24.26
N LEU A 764 185.00 -55.44 -23.79
CA LEU A 764 185.18 -54.02 -24.11
C LEU A 764 186.49 -53.43 -23.56
N ARG A 765 187.00 -53.94 -22.42
CA ARG A 765 188.23 -53.42 -21.79
C ARG A 765 189.52 -53.75 -22.55
N LYS A 766 189.49 -54.68 -23.52
CA LYS A 766 190.68 -55.07 -24.31
C LYS A 766 190.90 -54.19 -25.56
N ALA A 767 189.84 -53.60 -26.11
CA ALA A 767 189.88 -52.93 -27.42
C ALA A 767 190.35 -51.45 -27.40
N LEU A 768 190.21 -50.74 -26.27
CA LEU A 768 190.47 -49.30 -26.19
C LEU A 768 191.90 -48.90 -25.77
N LYS A 769 192.78 -49.87 -25.51
CA LYS A 769 194.13 -49.61 -24.98
C LYS A 769 195.20 -49.26 -26.03
N SER A 770 194.79 -48.94 -27.27
CA SER A 770 195.68 -48.85 -28.44
C SER A 770 195.48 -47.62 -29.34
N LYS A 771 194.55 -46.71 -29.03
CA LYS A 771 194.16 -45.63 -29.97
C LYS A 771 193.86 -44.26 -29.33
N LEU A 772 194.51 -43.97 -28.20
CA LEU A 772 194.40 -42.69 -27.47
C LEU A 772 195.79 -42.05 -27.21
N VAL A 773 196.70 -42.16 -28.19
CA VAL A 773 198.09 -41.64 -28.13
C VAL A 773 198.29 -40.43 -29.07
N GLU A 774 197.29 -40.08 -29.89
CA GLU A 774 197.49 -39.22 -31.07
C GLU A 774 196.77 -37.86 -31.04
N LEU A 775 195.99 -37.55 -29.99
CA LEU A 775 195.31 -36.24 -29.86
C LEU A 775 195.52 -35.63 -28.47
N GLU A 776 196.72 -35.08 -28.30
CA GLU A 776 197.14 -34.26 -27.17
C GLU A 776 196.82 -32.75 -27.41
N SER A 777 197.31 -31.89 -26.51
CA SER A 777 197.70 -30.49 -26.81
C SER A 777 196.65 -29.36 -26.86
N LYS A 778 195.61 -29.38 -26.00
CA LYS A 778 195.29 -28.29 -25.02
C LYS A 778 193.97 -28.53 -24.29
N GLY A 779 193.95 -28.30 -22.96
CA GLY A 779 192.79 -28.53 -22.07
C GLY A 779 191.86 -27.32 -21.92
N ILE A 780 191.10 -27.28 -20.79
CA ILE A 780 189.84 -26.52 -20.49
C ILE A 780 188.63 -27.42 -20.77
N LEU A 781 188.12 -28.15 -19.76
CA LEU A 781 187.08 -27.76 -18.76
C LEU A 781 185.65 -27.93 -19.28
N LYS A 782 184.70 -28.20 -18.35
CA LYS A 782 183.24 -28.37 -18.55
C LYS A 782 182.86 -29.69 -19.27
N VAL A 783 181.67 -30.29 -19.09
CA VAL A 783 180.53 -29.92 -18.23
C VAL A 783 179.73 -31.14 -17.72
N GLU A 784 178.84 -30.86 -16.77
CA GLU A 784 177.69 -31.62 -16.21
C GLU A 784 177.18 -32.84 -17.02
N ASN A 785 176.75 -33.93 -16.38
CA ASN A 785 175.52 -33.99 -15.58
C ASN A 785 175.64 -35.08 -14.47
N LYS A 786 175.20 -34.88 -13.21
CA LYS A 786 173.96 -34.31 -12.63
C LYS A 786 172.70 -35.12 -12.95
N SER A 787 171.86 -35.32 -11.92
CA SER A 787 170.42 -35.68 -12.02
C SER A 787 170.13 -36.99 -12.80
N SER A 788 168.96 -37.61 -12.75
CA SER A 788 167.63 -37.23 -12.24
C SER A 788 167.05 -38.43 -11.47
N SER A 789 166.23 -38.34 -10.41
CA SER A 789 165.09 -37.45 -10.09
C SER A 789 163.89 -37.59 -11.05
N SER A 790 162.99 -38.53 -10.73
CA SER A 790 161.60 -38.56 -11.20
C SER A 790 160.85 -39.57 -10.32
N GLY A 791 159.89 -39.21 -9.45
CA GLY A 791 159.32 -37.91 -9.05
C GLY A 791 157.84 -38.10 -8.68
N PRO A 792 157.09 -37.08 -8.19
CA PRO A 792 157.44 -35.88 -7.42
C PRO A 792 157.34 -36.17 -5.88
N ILE A 793 157.47 -35.29 -4.87
CA ILE A 793 157.00 -33.90 -4.64
C ILE A 793 157.95 -33.16 -3.65
N ILE A 794 158.44 -31.98 -4.08
CA ILE A 794 158.83 -30.75 -3.34
C ILE A 794 159.48 -30.82 -1.93
N HIS A 795 160.77 -30.42 -1.86
CA HIS A 795 161.48 -29.52 -0.90
C HIS A 795 160.74 -28.95 0.35
N LEU A 796 161.38 -28.60 1.49
CA LEU A 796 162.72 -28.02 1.75
C LEU A 796 163.11 -28.14 3.26
N ASN A 797 164.35 -27.75 3.62
CA ASN A 797 164.83 -27.57 5.00
C ASN A 797 165.46 -26.16 5.16
N ILE A 798 164.91 -25.30 6.02
CA ILE A 798 165.31 -23.89 6.27
C ILE A 798 165.10 -23.59 7.77
N PRO A 799 165.95 -22.77 8.43
CA PRO A 799 165.91 -22.55 9.89
C PRO A 799 164.91 -21.47 10.36
N ASP A 800 164.80 -21.37 11.69
CA ASP A 800 164.28 -20.22 12.47
C ASP A 800 164.96 -18.88 12.11
N PRO A 801 164.46 -17.67 12.49
CA PRO A 801 163.46 -17.41 13.56
C PRO A 801 162.41 -16.30 13.31
N GLU A 802 161.59 -16.07 14.34
CA GLU A 802 161.04 -14.79 14.83
C GLU A 802 160.32 -13.74 13.94
N SER A 803 159.10 -13.41 14.41
CA SER A 803 158.58 -12.05 14.71
C SER A 803 157.75 -11.24 13.69
N THR A 804 156.73 -10.59 14.26
CA THR A 804 156.03 -9.34 13.85
C THR A 804 155.73 -9.08 12.37
N PHE A 805 154.44 -8.90 12.07
CA PHE A 805 153.98 -7.68 11.40
C PHE A 805 152.59 -7.26 11.90
N ASP A 806 152.28 -5.97 11.80
CA ASP A 806 151.03 -5.31 12.19
C ASP A 806 150.33 -4.79 10.92
N GLU A 807 149.01 -4.87 10.84
CA GLU A 807 148.26 -4.13 9.83
C GLU A 807 146.83 -3.80 10.27
N GLN A 808 146.56 -2.51 10.36
CA GLN A 808 145.41 -1.88 11.06
C GLN A 808 144.06 -2.03 10.32
N TYR A 809 143.94 -2.98 9.38
CA TYR A 809 142.86 -3.04 8.40
C TYR A 809 141.57 -3.72 8.90
N VAL A 810 141.67 -4.72 9.78
CA VAL A 810 140.47 -5.40 10.34
C VAL A 810 139.79 -4.57 11.43
N ASN A 811 140.57 -3.77 12.20
CA ASN A 811 140.03 -2.89 13.23
C ASN A 811 139.34 -1.62 12.68
N ASP A 812 139.54 -1.28 11.41
CA ASP A 812 138.84 -0.18 10.74
C ASP A 812 137.58 -0.64 9.98
N LEU A 813 137.45 -1.92 9.62
CA LEU A 813 136.36 -2.38 8.72
C LEU A 813 134.99 -2.64 9.39
N LEU A 814 134.92 -2.68 10.73
CA LEU A 814 133.65 -2.63 11.47
C LEU A 814 133.62 -1.54 12.58
N GLN A 815 134.45 -0.52 12.43
CA GLN A 815 134.49 0.66 13.31
C GLN A 815 133.29 1.61 13.06
N LYS A 816 132.04 1.12 13.12
CA LYS A 816 130.86 1.93 12.74
C LYS A 816 129.52 1.59 13.39
N SER A 817 129.50 1.11 14.64
CA SER A 817 128.24 0.82 15.36
C SER A 817 128.28 1.11 16.87
N MET A 818 128.65 2.33 17.27
CA MET A 818 128.53 2.80 18.67
C MET A 818 127.97 4.23 18.79
N LYS A 819 126.65 4.38 18.60
CA LYS A 819 125.77 5.29 19.38
C LYS A 819 124.34 5.27 18.81
N LEU A 820 123.45 4.56 19.49
CA LEU A 820 122.05 4.93 19.67
C LEU A 820 121.55 4.25 20.95
N THR A 821 120.81 4.99 21.78
CA THR A 821 120.38 4.55 23.11
C THR A 821 118.93 4.15 23.12
N GLU A 822 118.60 3.26 24.06
CA GLU A 822 117.25 2.82 24.44
C GLU A 822 116.50 1.95 23.43
N SER A 823 115.90 0.87 23.96
CA SER A 823 115.26 -0.20 23.20
C SER A 823 113.85 -0.44 23.72
N ARG A 824 112.92 -0.79 22.83
CA ARG A 824 112.00 -1.95 22.98
C ARG A 824 111.18 -2.18 21.70
N PRO A 825 110.76 -3.43 21.41
CA PRO A 825 110.96 -3.95 20.05
C PRO A 825 109.65 -4.35 19.36
N LEU A 826 108.76 -3.39 19.14
CA LEU A 826 107.48 -3.63 18.44
C LEU A 826 107.20 -2.66 17.28
N SER A 827 107.62 -1.39 17.35
CA SER A 827 107.60 -0.48 16.18
C SER A 827 108.43 -1.05 15.05
N ASN A 828 109.67 -1.46 15.32
CA ASN A 828 110.62 -1.90 14.29
C ASN A 828 110.14 -3.16 13.51
N LEU A 829 109.25 -3.97 14.09
CA LEU A 829 108.64 -5.08 13.34
C LEU A 829 107.51 -4.59 12.42
N GLN A 830 106.74 -3.60 12.88
CA GLN A 830 105.71 -2.92 12.10
C GLN A 830 106.31 -2.09 10.96
N ASP A 831 107.42 -1.40 11.21
CA ASP A 831 108.13 -0.58 10.22
C ASP A 831 108.80 -1.47 9.15
N CYS A 832 109.39 -2.60 9.54
CA CYS A 832 109.82 -3.62 8.58
C CYS A 832 108.65 -4.19 7.77
N LEU A 833 107.49 -4.47 8.39
CA LEU A 833 106.29 -4.94 7.68
C LEU A 833 105.65 -3.88 6.76
N ASN A 834 105.80 -2.60 7.08
CA ASN A 834 105.35 -1.49 6.23
C ASN A 834 106.31 -1.28 5.06
N SER A 835 107.63 -1.26 5.31
CA SER A 835 108.65 -1.17 4.25
C SER A 835 108.54 -2.33 3.26
N LEU A 836 108.31 -3.56 3.74
CA LEU A 836 108.10 -4.72 2.87
C LEU A 836 106.79 -4.61 2.05
N LYS A 837 105.77 -3.90 2.56
CA LYS A 837 104.52 -3.63 1.84
C LYS A 837 104.64 -2.51 0.80
N GLU A 838 105.47 -1.50 1.06
CA GLU A 838 105.75 -0.43 0.09
C GLU A 838 106.69 -0.91 -1.03
N GLU A 839 107.66 -1.79 -0.73
CA GLU A 839 108.42 -2.50 -1.77
C GLU A 839 107.52 -3.45 -2.58
N MET A 840 106.55 -4.13 -1.95
CA MET A 840 105.50 -4.90 -2.65
C MET A 840 104.43 -4.05 -3.37
N MET A 841 104.52 -2.72 -3.35
CA MET A 841 103.66 -1.82 -4.15
C MET A 841 104.43 -0.98 -5.18
N ASN A 842 105.75 -1.15 -5.29
CA ASN A 842 106.58 -0.53 -6.34
C ASN A 842 107.09 -1.53 -7.38
N LEU A 843 106.33 -2.62 -7.59
CA LEU A 843 106.43 -3.57 -8.70
C LEU A 843 105.02 -3.93 -9.22
#